data_AF-A0A350CZ99-F1
#
_entry.id   AF-A0A350CZ99-F1
#
_cell.length_a   1.000
_cell.length_b   1.000
_cell.length_c   1.000
_cell.angle_alpha   90.00
_cell.angle_beta   90.00
_cell.angle_gamma   90.00
#
_symmetry.space_group_name_H-M   'P 1'
#
loop_
_entity.id
_entity.type
_entity.pdbx_description
1 polymer ?
#
loop_
_entity_poly.entity_id
_entity_poly.type
_entity_poly.pdbx_seq_one_letter_code
_entity_poly.pdbx_strand_id
1 'polypeptide(L)'
;MECLRVKLYTPTGIFKNPLSIKGIEIYPLPPYSTIIGLIYRAMGRKWNGEYFQISIQGDYQAIYRDYVWFKKHNFKDKELGRLPLQVPILYNLWLLIHIKASEELLNEIESGLKKPKELLFLSGGEYPVKVEEVKRVKCLEKFFSEEDSIKLNYHAYVPKEFKEKISPSGTGEGILFSLSYFYKNSQKSKNYSWIDAYYFQKGTEIYGSLILDEDNNPVFLAEPTTEELKKSEGEEYVRFYAGNWLMASACVGTLKVLENAVEDIEKYVEERTLKIPKSLWEKLPELYLDYFLKDKESVKRSLEDSYKQKGNDINPYNTLIYSRLRDFHSNSPFTNQSHEYIKRLKGVYSENLEEVLGKVKESFLEAYRKLLATIKDLSSICFFCHERQAKNYVDATTFTPLFASLETVRNFIWDPIPICKECEFLLYFASAGFYRSAGKYLFVYVPDDLLETYRLNLILSTEKEIEQEKLGRVWSVVRYVLDLEKQKSSWVLQNIYFVEIEMVGDATANIYSFHISPNLAKAIRELIDNYPKNLQDIFSEFLFYIYTGRSLYEFLFLLLSGFIRKDSYKNLQGGTIESKIVQAGRNMKYISQNLLFFINFQEVLNMNTQKDYTNWAFWAGRELKKLYKESENTQKKLEPLTYRLLEAIRRKDKEYFIHNLIRAYLEVEKEIPYLFKEALDDKNFSMIAYAFLIGLNSEEKSKEGQANDEGENSESA
;
A
#
# COMPACT_ATOMS: atom_id res chain seq x y z
N MET A 1 -11.56 -14.76 -34.08
CA MET A 1 -11.82 -13.35 -34.42
C MET A 1 -10.51 -12.67 -34.81
N GLU A 2 -10.53 -11.51 -35.46
CA GLU A 2 -9.32 -10.71 -35.72
C GLU A 2 -9.25 -9.52 -34.74
N CYS A 3 -8.05 -9.21 -34.26
CA CYS A 3 -7.77 -8.05 -33.42
C CYS A 3 -6.54 -7.29 -33.92
N LEU A 4 -6.43 -6.03 -33.53
CA LEU A 4 -5.19 -5.27 -33.66
C LEU A 4 -4.40 -5.38 -32.36
N ARG A 5 -3.21 -5.98 -32.42
CA ARG A 5 -2.27 -6.08 -31.31
C ARG A 5 -1.27 -4.93 -31.35
N VAL A 6 -1.08 -4.31 -30.20
CA VAL A 6 -0.21 -3.14 -30.04
C VAL A 6 0.74 -3.39 -28.87
N LYS A 7 2.05 -3.20 -29.10
CA LYS A 7 3.06 -3.20 -28.03
C LYS A 7 3.53 -1.78 -27.78
N LEU A 8 3.43 -1.32 -26.54
CA LEU A 8 3.87 0.01 -26.13
C LEU A 8 4.96 -0.11 -25.07
N TYR A 9 5.93 0.80 -25.12
CA TYR A 9 6.95 0.97 -24.09
C TYR A 9 6.97 2.41 -23.60
N THR A 10 7.07 2.59 -22.29
CA THR A 10 7.41 3.88 -21.67
C THR A 10 8.44 3.70 -20.56
N PRO A 11 9.49 4.54 -20.48
CA PRO A 11 10.46 4.49 -19.38
C PRO A 11 9.82 4.72 -18.01
N THR A 12 8.78 5.56 -17.95
CA THR A 12 8.03 5.86 -16.73
C THR A 12 6.54 6.05 -17.02
N GLY A 13 5.68 5.70 -16.05
CA GLY A 13 4.23 5.89 -16.19
C GLY A 13 3.54 6.08 -14.84
N ILE A 14 2.43 6.82 -14.85
CA ILE A 14 1.62 7.03 -13.65
C ILE A 14 0.13 6.99 -13.98
N PHE A 15 -0.61 6.17 -13.23
CA PHE A 15 -2.04 5.97 -13.44
C PHE A 15 -2.79 6.24 -12.14
N LYS A 16 -2.95 7.52 -11.80
CA LYS A 16 -3.54 7.89 -10.50
C LYS A 16 -5.00 7.46 -10.40
N ASN A 17 -5.39 6.94 -9.24
CA ASN A 17 -6.80 6.87 -8.87
C ASN A 17 -7.36 8.31 -8.80
N PRO A 18 -8.54 8.64 -9.38
CA PRO A 18 -8.99 10.04 -9.47
C PRO A 18 -9.14 10.78 -8.13
N LEU A 19 -9.26 10.07 -6.99
CA LEU A 19 -9.30 10.68 -5.64
C LEU A 19 -7.92 10.93 -5.02
N SER A 20 -6.84 10.57 -5.71
CA SER A 20 -5.46 10.69 -5.23
C SER A 20 -4.87 12.09 -5.35
N ILE A 21 -5.48 13.07 -4.66
CA ILE A 21 -5.00 14.46 -4.58
C ILE A 21 -3.75 14.57 -3.68
N LYS A 22 -3.81 13.91 -2.51
CA LYS A 22 -2.70 13.70 -1.57
C LYS A 22 -2.66 12.20 -1.21
N GLY A 23 -1.51 11.67 -0.84
CA GLY A 23 -1.36 10.23 -0.58
C GLY A 23 -1.66 9.40 -1.83
N ILE A 24 -0.85 9.58 -2.87
CA ILE A 24 -1.18 9.15 -4.23
C ILE A 24 -1.26 7.63 -4.33
N GLU A 25 -2.41 7.11 -4.73
CA GLU A 25 -2.61 5.73 -5.20
C GLU A 25 -2.49 5.68 -6.73
N ILE A 26 -1.91 4.60 -7.24
CA ILE A 26 -1.83 4.34 -8.67
C ILE A 26 -2.39 2.96 -9.00
N TYR A 27 -3.02 2.84 -10.16
CA TYR A 27 -3.33 1.56 -10.76
C TYR A 27 -2.04 0.88 -11.26
N PRO A 28 -1.95 -0.46 -11.18
CA PRO A 28 -0.75 -1.20 -11.60
C PRO A 28 -0.57 -1.24 -13.12
N LEU A 29 -1.62 -0.96 -13.89
CA LEU A 29 -1.65 -0.83 -15.35
C LEU A 29 -2.54 0.37 -15.72
N PRO A 30 -2.46 0.91 -16.94
CA PRO A 30 -3.33 2.02 -17.35
C PRO A 30 -4.82 1.62 -17.36
N PRO A 31 -5.72 2.46 -16.81
CA PRO A 31 -7.15 2.32 -17.05
C PRO A 31 -7.46 2.38 -18.55
N TYR A 32 -8.54 1.71 -18.96
CA TYR A 32 -8.99 1.67 -20.36
C TYR A 32 -9.11 3.06 -20.98
N SER A 33 -9.63 4.04 -20.24
CA SER A 33 -9.76 5.44 -20.68
C SER A 33 -8.44 6.07 -21.11
N THR A 34 -7.32 5.68 -20.48
CA THR A 34 -5.97 6.16 -20.82
C THR A 34 -5.55 5.65 -22.19
N ILE A 35 -5.77 4.36 -22.45
CA ILE A 35 -5.46 3.73 -23.74
C ILE A 35 -6.33 4.31 -24.84
N ILE A 36 -7.62 4.49 -24.56
CA ILE A 36 -8.58 5.10 -25.47
C ILE A 36 -8.13 6.52 -25.84
N GLY A 37 -7.77 7.33 -24.85
CA GLY A 37 -7.23 8.67 -25.07
C GLY A 37 -6.00 8.67 -25.98
N LEU A 38 -5.08 7.71 -25.80
CA LEU A 38 -3.90 7.53 -26.65
C LEU A 38 -4.27 7.15 -28.10
N ILE A 39 -5.21 6.23 -28.30
CA ILE A 39 -5.68 5.80 -29.63
C ILE A 39 -6.27 6.99 -30.40
N TYR A 40 -7.18 7.75 -29.78
CA TYR A 40 -7.82 8.91 -30.41
C TYR A 40 -6.84 10.05 -30.69
N ARG A 41 -5.82 10.22 -29.82
CA ARG A 41 -4.70 11.13 -30.05
C ARG A 41 -3.85 10.70 -31.24
N ALA A 42 -3.59 9.40 -31.40
CA ALA A 42 -2.86 8.87 -32.55
C ALA A 42 -3.61 9.14 -33.87
N MET A 43 -4.93 8.98 -33.88
CA MET A 43 -5.79 9.30 -35.03
C MET A 43 -6.00 10.81 -35.24
N GLY A 44 -5.72 11.64 -34.23
CA GLY A 44 -5.89 13.09 -34.24
C GLY A 44 -7.36 13.54 -34.34
N ARG A 45 -8.27 12.82 -33.70
CA ARG A 45 -9.69 13.19 -33.61
C ARG A 45 -10.31 12.78 -32.28
N LYS A 46 -11.49 13.30 -31.97
CA LYS A 46 -12.25 12.90 -30.77
C LYS A 46 -13.12 11.68 -31.06
N TRP A 47 -13.44 10.93 -30.00
CA TRP A 47 -14.43 9.87 -30.02
C TRP A 47 -15.81 10.42 -30.34
N ASN A 48 -16.57 9.68 -31.16
CA ASN A 48 -17.88 10.05 -31.68
C ASN A 48 -18.93 8.93 -31.45
N GLY A 49 -18.77 8.12 -30.40
CA GLY A 49 -19.72 7.06 -30.05
C GLY A 49 -19.42 5.70 -30.67
N GLU A 50 -18.26 5.52 -31.31
CA GLU A 50 -17.87 4.24 -31.89
C GLU A 50 -17.69 3.15 -30.83
N TYR A 51 -18.12 1.93 -31.17
CA TYR A 51 -17.94 0.75 -30.34
C TYR A 51 -16.60 0.07 -30.63
N PHE A 52 -15.87 -0.25 -29.56
CA PHE A 52 -14.71 -1.13 -29.60
C PHE A 52 -14.48 -1.76 -28.22
N GLN A 53 -13.76 -2.87 -28.21
CA GLN A 53 -13.36 -3.61 -27.02
C GLN A 53 -11.83 -3.58 -26.91
N ILE A 54 -11.31 -3.50 -25.69
CA ILE A 54 -9.86 -3.46 -25.42
C ILE A 54 -9.51 -4.53 -24.39
N SER A 55 -8.41 -5.24 -24.64
CA SER A 55 -7.69 -6.02 -23.62
C SER A 55 -6.39 -5.32 -23.25
N ILE A 56 -6.06 -5.29 -21.96
CA ILE A 56 -4.85 -4.64 -21.44
C ILE A 56 -4.06 -5.64 -20.60
N GLN A 57 -2.82 -5.84 -21.04
CA GLN A 57 -1.78 -6.57 -20.31
C GLN A 57 -0.52 -5.72 -20.24
N GLY A 58 0.39 -6.04 -19.32
CA GLY A 58 1.67 -5.36 -19.23
C GLY A 58 2.63 -5.92 -18.19
N ASP A 59 3.84 -5.38 -18.17
CA ASP A 59 4.85 -5.65 -17.17
C ASP A 59 5.60 -4.37 -16.80
N TYR A 60 6.12 -4.29 -15.59
CA TYR A 60 6.95 -3.18 -15.14
C TYR A 60 8.08 -3.67 -14.25
N GLN A 61 9.20 -2.96 -14.26
CA GLN A 61 10.37 -3.40 -13.50
C GLN A 61 10.24 -3.08 -12.00
N ALA A 62 9.76 -1.89 -11.65
CA ALA A 62 9.62 -1.45 -10.27
C ALA A 62 8.63 -0.31 -10.13
N ILE A 63 8.17 -0.07 -8.89
CA ILE A 63 7.53 1.19 -8.50
C ILE A 63 8.51 1.94 -7.60
N TYR A 64 8.89 3.16 -7.97
CA TYR A 64 9.67 4.05 -7.12
C TYR A 64 8.84 5.26 -6.72
N ARG A 65 9.22 5.93 -5.64
CA ARG A 65 8.57 7.16 -5.17
C ARG A 65 9.42 8.36 -5.53
N ASP A 66 8.92 9.20 -6.43
CA ASP A 66 9.54 10.46 -6.78
C ASP A 66 9.10 11.57 -5.82
N TYR A 67 10.00 12.46 -5.45
CA TYR A 67 9.71 13.57 -4.54
C TYR A 67 9.48 14.85 -5.35
N VAL A 68 8.20 15.23 -5.47
CA VAL A 68 7.76 16.31 -6.36
C VAL A 68 7.27 17.50 -5.54
N TRP A 69 7.66 18.71 -5.96
CA TRP A 69 7.15 19.96 -5.40
C TRP A 69 6.11 20.59 -6.31
N PHE A 70 4.85 20.57 -5.87
CA PHE A 70 3.80 21.32 -6.55
C PHE A 70 3.68 22.74 -5.98
N LYS A 71 3.32 23.70 -6.82
CA LYS A 71 2.97 25.06 -6.39
C LYS A 71 1.47 25.17 -6.15
N LYS A 72 1.08 25.60 -4.96
CA LYS A 72 -0.31 25.88 -4.59
C LYS A 72 -0.58 27.36 -4.74
N HIS A 73 -1.64 27.72 -5.47
CA HIS A 73 -2.08 29.09 -5.54
C HIS A 73 -3.37 29.26 -4.75
N ASN A 74 -3.30 30.07 -3.69
CA ASN A 74 -4.48 30.50 -2.97
C ASN A 74 -5.07 31.70 -3.71
N PHE A 75 -6.23 31.53 -4.36
CA PHE A 75 -6.83 32.60 -5.16
C PHE A 75 -7.44 33.71 -4.31
N LYS A 76 -7.84 33.38 -3.07
CA LYS A 76 -8.40 34.36 -2.12
C LYS A 76 -7.32 35.31 -1.62
N ASP A 77 -6.20 34.75 -1.15
CA ASP A 77 -5.11 35.51 -0.53
C ASP A 77 -4.02 35.91 -1.56
N LYS A 78 -4.13 35.41 -2.80
CA LYS A 78 -3.17 35.61 -3.91
C LYS A 78 -1.74 35.15 -3.61
N GLU A 79 -1.59 34.17 -2.73
CA GLU A 79 -0.29 33.65 -2.31
C GLU A 79 0.11 32.35 -3.05
N LEU A 80 1.41 32.12 -3.14
CA LEU A 80 2.02 30.92 -3.70
C LEU A 80 2.66 30.09 -2.57
N GLY A 81 2.07 28.93 -2.29
CA GLY A 81 2.60 27.93 -1.37
C GLY A 81 3.31 26.78 -2.09
N ARG A 82 4.00 25.95 -1.32
CA ARG A 82 4.60 24.68 -1.78
C ARG A 82 3.84 23.50 -1.19
N LEU A 83 3.62 22.47 -2.01
CA LEU A 83 3.06 21.19 -1.59
C LEU A 83 4.03 20.08 -2.00
N PRO A 84 4.92 19.63 -1.11
CA PRO A 84 5.77 18.48 -1.37
C PRO A 84 4.93 17.20 -1.33
N LEU A 85 5.04 16.36 -2.35
CA LEU A 85 4.38 15.06 -2.44
C LEU A 85 5.37 13.98 -2.84
N GLN A 86 5.18 12.78 -2.28
CA GLN A 86 5.78 11.56 -2.81
C GLN A 86 4.82 10.95 -3.83
N VAL A 87 5.30 10.76 -5.05
CA VAL A 87 4.51 10.30 -6.18
C VAL A 87 5.02 8.92 -6.59
N PRO A 88 4.23 7.85 -6.45
CA PRO A 88 4.64 6.53 -6.96
C PRO A 88 4.60 6.55 -8.50
N ILE A 89 5.67 6.06 -9.12
CA ILE A 89 5.88 6.01 -10.57
C ILE A 89 6.28 4.58 -10.96
N LEU A 90 5.63 4.04 -11.99
CA LEU A 90 6.00 2.78 -12.62
C LEU A 90 7.25 3.02 -13.47
N TYR A 91 8.28 2.21 -13.27
CA TYR A 91 9.55 2.27 -14.00
C TYR A 91 9.66 1.12 -15.01
N ASN A 92 10.10 1.44 -16.24
CA ASN A 92 10.20 0.55 -17.38
C ASN A 92 8.91 -0.24 -17.59
N LEU A 93 7.87 0.43 -18.11
CA LEU A 93 6.56 -0.16 -18.33
C LEU A 93 6.42 -0.62 -19.79
N TRP A 94 6.03 -1.88 -19.97
CA TRP A 94 5.64 -2.48 -21.24
C TRP A 94 4.16 -2.82 -21.21
N LEU A 95 3.46 -2.55 -22.31
CA LEU A 95 2.04 -2.88 -22.45
C LEU A 95 1.83 -3.72 -23.70
N LEU A 96 0.95 -4.71 -23.56
CA LEU A 96 0.40 -5.53 -24.63
C LEU A 96 -1.10 -5.28 -24.68
N ILE A 97 -1.57 -4.71 -25.79
CA ILE A 97 -2.94 -4.26 -25.95
C ILE A 97 -3.55 -4.96 -27.16
N HIS A 98 -4.76 -5.50 -27.01
CA HIS A 98 -5.54 -6.02 -28.13
C HIS A 98 -6.80 -5.18 -28.30
N ILE A 99 -7.08 -4.75 -29.52
CA ILE A 99 -8.22 -3.91 -29.86
C ILE A 99 -9.10 -4.66 -30.85
N LYS A 100 -10.40 -4.72 -30.57
CA LYS A 100 -11.42 -5.25 -31.49
C LYS A 100 -12.44 -4.16 -31.79
N ALA A 101 -12.66 -3.90 -33.07
CA ALA A 101 -13.61 -2.92 -33.56
C ALA A 101 -14.11 -3.30 -34.97
N SER A 102 -14.91 -2.43 -35.59
CA SER A 102 -15.21 -2.55 -37.01
C SER A 102 -13.93 -2.44 -37.85
N GLU A 103 -13.94 -3.08 -39.03
CA GLU A 103 -12.77 -3.11 -39.91
C GLU A 103 -12.31 -1.70 -40.33
N GLU A 104 -13.26 -0.80 -40.58
CA GLU A 104 -12.99 0.61 -40.88
C GLU A 104 -12.26 1.32 -39.73
N LEU A 105 -12.73 1.13 -38.49
CA LEU A 105 -12.11 1.74 -37.31
C LEU A 105 -10.76 1.12 -37.01
N LEU A 106 -10.60 -0.20 -37.14
CA LEU A 106 -9.29 -0.85 -36.95
C LEU A 106 -8.24 -0.35 -37.94
N ASN A 107 -8.62 -0.13 -39.21
CA ASN A 107 -7.72 0.46 -40.21
C ASN A 107 -7.31 1.89 -39.86
N GLU A 108 -8.25 2.70 -39.34
CA GLU A 108 -7.95 4.04 -38.88
C GLU A 108 -6.99 4.04 -37.68
N ILE A 109 -7.27 3.20 -36.68
CA ILE A 109 -6.42 3.02 -35.48
C ILE A 109 -5.02 2.55 -35.88
N GLU A 110 -4.93 1.54 -36.75
CA GLU A 110 -3.67 0.99 -37.22
C GLU A 110 -2.82 2.05 -37.93
N SER A 111 -3.43 2.82 -38.84
CA SER A 111 -2.73 3.93 -39.51
C SER A 111 -2.30 5.02 -38.52
N GLY A 112 -3.18 5.38 -37.57
CA GLY A 112 -2.89 6.37 -36.54
C GLY A 112 -1.75 5.97 -35.63
N LEU A 113 -1.68 4.71 -35.20
CA LEU A 113 -0.60 4.24 -34.32
C LEU A 113 0.73 4.07 -35.07
N LYS A 114 0.71 3.69 -36.34
CA LYS A 114 1.92 3.61 -37.19
C LYS A 114 2.46 4.99 -37.57
N LYS A 115 1.59 5.99 -37.73
CA LYS A 115 1.94 7.38 -38.05
C LYS A 115 1.12 8.35 -37.20
N PRO A 116 1.48 8.54 -35.91
CA PRO A 116 0.71 9.37 -35.00
C PRO A 116 0.62 10.81 -35.47
N LYS A 117 -0.58 11.39 -35.43
CA LYS A 117 -0.80 12.81 -35.75
C LYS A 117 -0.36 13.74 -34.61
N GLU A 118 -0.26 13.22 -33.40
CA GLU A 118 0.17 13.93 -32.20
C GLU A 118 1.21 13.11 -31.42
N LEU A 119 1.96 13.76 -30.52
CA LEU A 119 2.84 13.08 -29.58
C LEU A 119 2.03 12.13 -28.69
N LEU A 120 2.42 10.85 -28.66
CA LEU A 120 1.77 9.85 -27.83
C LEU A 120 2.37 9.84 -26.42
N PHE A 121 1.50 9.82 -25.44
CA PHE A 121 1.85 9.72 -24.04
C PHE A 121 0.75 8.98 -23.27
N LEU A 122 1.11 8.40 -22.15
CA LEU A 122 0.19 7.75 -21.21
C LEU A 122 0.04 8.65 -19.98
N SER A 123 -1.19 9.01 -19.62
CA SER A 123 -1.49 9.98 -18.54
C SER A 123 -1.23 11.43 -18.94
N GLY A 124 -0.09 12.02 -18.55
CA GLY A 124 0.31 13.40 -18.87
C GLY A 124 1.35 13.47 -19.99
N GLY A 125 1.51 14.64 -20.62
CA GLY A 125 2.45 14.87 -21.72
C GLY A 125 3.92 14.62 -21.36
N GLU A 126 4.23 14.54 -20.08
CA GLU A 126 5.54 14.22 -19.51
C GLU A 126 5.93 12.73 -19.57
N TYR A 127 5.02 11.82 -19.95
CA TYR A 127 5.26 10.38 -20.03
C TYR A 127 5.15 9.87 -21.49
N PRO A 128 6.14 10.14 -22.35
CA PRO A 128 6.08 9.80 -23.77
C PRO A 128 6.08 8.28 -24.00
N VAL A 129 5.38 7.86 -25.05
CA VAL A 129 5.19 6.44 -25.38
C VAL A 129 5.86 6.10 -26.70
N LYS A 130 6.61 5.01 -26.70
CA LYS A 130 7.13 4.37 -27.91
C LYS A 130 6.17 3.26 -28.35
N VAL A 131 5.68 3.35 -29.58
CA VAL A 131 4.96 2.25 -30.23
C VAL A 131 5.99 1.29 -30.79
N GLU A 132 6.02 0.06 -30.28
CA GLU A 132 7.00 -0.96 -30.69
C GLU A 132 6.43 -1.90 -31.76
N GLU A 133 5.13 -2.18 -31.71
CA GLU A 133 4.45 -3.07 -32.65
C GLU A 133 3.02 -2.62 -32.86
N VAL A 134 2.55 -2.72 -34.11
CA VAL A 134 1.13 -2.62 -34.50
C VAL A 134 0.87 -3.72 -35.54
N LYS A 135 0.19 -4.79 -35.13
CA LYS A 135 0.03 -6.02 -35.94
C LYS A 135 -1.42 -6.54 -35.87
N ARG A 136 -2.00 -6.87 -37.02
CA ARG A 136 -3.25 -7.66 -37.10
C ARG A 136 -2.96 -9.11 -36.70
N VAL A 137 -3.73 -9.65 -35.77
CA VAL A 137 -3.57 -11.02 -35.25
C VAL A 137 -4.89 -11.77 -35.24
N LYS A 138 -4.84 -13.07 -35.52
CA LYS A 138 -5.98 -13.96 -35.32
C LYS A 138 -6.02 -14.42 -33.86
N CYS A 139 -7.19 -14.29 -33.26
CA CYS A 139 -7.47 -14.77 -31.91
C CYS A 139 -8.42 -15.97 -31.97
N LEU A 140 -8.04 -17.06 -31.32
CA LEU A 140 -8.77 -18.33 -31.29
C LEU A 140 -9.16 -18.69 -29.86
N GLU A 141 -10.39 -19.15 -29.68
CA GLU A 141 -10.86 -19.69 -28.41
C GLU A 141 -10.40 -21.13 -28.24
N LYS A 142 -9.88 -21.46 -27.07
CA LYS A 142 -9.43 -22.79 -26.67
C LYS A 142 -9.82 -23.03 -25.21
N PHE A 143 -10.21 -24.26 -24.90
CA PHE A 143 -10.50 -24.68 -23.54
C PHE A 143 -9.26 -25.32 -22.90
N PHE A 144 -8.99 -24.96 -21.65
CA PHE A 144 -7.90 -25.52 -20.84
C PHE A 144 -8.47 -26.15 -19.56
N SER A 145 -8.02 -27.35 -19.25
CA SER A 145 -8.27 -28.01 -17.98
C SER A 145 -7.45 -27.34 -16.86
N GLU A 146 -7.77 -27.62 -15.59
CA GLU A 146 -6.96 -27.12 -14.46
C GLU A 146 -5.51 -27.69 -14.50
N GLU A 147 -5.35 -28.93 -14.95
CA GLU A 147 -4.05 -29.61 -15.11
C GLU A 147 -3.20 -28.99 -16.25
N ASP A 148 -3.86 -28.47 -17.29
CA ASP A 148 -3.24 -27.83 -18.45
C ASP A 148 -3.31 -26.29 -18.39
N SER A 149 -3.36 -25.73 -17.18
CA SER A 149 -3.50 -24.28 -16.99
C SER A 149 -2.42 -23.47 -17.71
N ILE A 150 -2.80 -22.29 -18.19
CA ILE A 150 -1.88 -21.35 -18.83
C ILE A 150 -1.34 -20.39 -17.79
N LYS A 151 -0.01 -20.29 -17.74
CA LYS A 151 0.68 -19.26 -16.97
C LYS A 151 0.70 -17.93 -17.70
N LEU A 152 0.22 -16.88 -17.05
CA LEU A 152 0.24 -15.51 -17.59
C LEU A 152 1.69 -15.00 -17.77
N ASN A 153 2.03 -14.59 -18.99
CA ASN A 153 3.32 -13.98 -19.31
C ASN A 153 3.44 -12.52 -18.83
N TYR A 154 2.31 -11.86 -18.59
CA TYR A 154 2.17 -10.46 -18.23
C TYR A 154 1.16 -10.31 -17.10
N HIS A 155 1.22 -9.19 -16.37
CA HIS A 155 0.07 -8.77 -15.56
C HIS A 155 -1.11 -8.44 -16.48
N ALA A 156 -2.33 -8.69 -16.04
CA ALA A 156 -3.51 -8.56 -16.89
C ALA A 156 -4.70 -7.94 -16.14
N TYR A 157 -5.47 -7.09 -16.83
CA TYR A 157 -6.83 -6.79 -16.42
C TYR A 157 -7.80 -7.78 -17.07
N VAL A 158 -8.54 -8.48 -16.22
CA VAL A 158 -9.59 -9.43 -16.59
C VAL A 158 -10.93 -8.86 -16.16
N PRO A 159 -11.79 -8.41 -17.08
CA PRO A 159 -13.12 -7.90 -16.75
C PRO A 159 -13.94 -8.93 -15.95
N LYS A 160 -14.77 -8.46 -15.00
CA LYS A 160 -15.53 -9.32 -14.07
C LYS A 160 -16.42 -10.35 -14.78
N GLU A 161 -16.93 -10.02 -15.97
CA GLU A 161 -17.72 -10.92 -16.84
C GLU A 161 -16.97 -12.19 -17.29
N PHE A 162 -15.62 -12.19 -17.24
CA PHE A 162 -14.83 -13.39 -17.55
C PHE A 162 -14.79 -14.40 -16.40
N LYS A 163 -15.21 -14.06 -15.17
CA LYS A 163 -15.21 -15.00 -14.03
C LYS A 163 -16.04 -16.26 -14.29
N GLU A 164 -17.07 -16.21 -15.13
CA GLU A 164 -17.87 -17.39 -15.48
C GLU A 164 -17.16 -18.32 -16.48
N LYS A 165 -16.16 -17.81 -17.20
CA LYS A 165 -15.47 -18.51 -18.30
C LYS A 165 -14.07 -18.96 -17.93
N ILE A 166 -13.44 -18.24 -17.02
CA ILE A 166 -12.06 -18.47 -16.61
C ILE A 166 -11.99 -18.61 -15.10
N SER A 167 -11.13 -19.51 -14.66
CA SER A 167 -10.83 -19.68 -13.25
C SER A 167 -9.31 -19.69 -13.06
N PRO A 168 -8.78 -18.98 -12.05
CA PRO A 168 -7.38 -19.15 -11.66
C PRO A 168 -7.19 -20.56 -11.07
N SER A 169 -6.07 -21.23 -11.36
CA SER A 169 -5.70 -22.43 -10.59
C SER A 169 -5.20 -22.00 -9.20
N GLY A 170 -5.66 -22.71 -8.16
CA GLY A 170 -5.46 -22.30 -6.77
C GLY A 170 -6.44 -21.20 -6.29
N THR A 171 -6.11 -20.50 -5.20
CA THR A 171 -7.04 -19.58 -4.51
C THR A 171 -6.88 -18.09 -4.86
N GLY A 172 -6.13 -17.75 -5.91
CA GLY A 172 -5.85 -16.35 -6.24
C GLY A 172 -6.94 -15.70 -7.11
N GLU A 173 -7.97 -15.07 -6.52
CA GLU A 173 -9.06 -14.41 -7.27
C GLU A 173 -8.67 -13.12 -8.03
N GLY A 174 -7.43 -12.64 -7.90
CA GLY A 174 -6.98 -11.37 -8.49
C GLY A 174 -7.54 -10.14 -7.75
N ILE A 175 -6.97 -8.95 -7.98
CA ILE A 175 -7.41 -7.72 -7.27
C ILE A 175 -8.52 -7.02 -8.03
N LEU A 176 -9.69 -6.84 -7.43
CA LEU A 176 -10.79 -6.14 -8.08
C LEU A 176 -10.60 -4.61 -8.11
N PHE A 177 -10.34 -4.06 -9.29
CA PHE A 177 -10.30 -2.61 -9.53
C PHE A 177 -11.56 -2.14 -10.26
N SER A 178 -12.00 -0.91 -9.94
CA SER A 178 -12.95 -0.19 -10.80
C SER A 178 -12.15 0.75 -11.69
N LEU A 179 -12.17 0.47 -12.99
CA LEU A 179 -11.35 1.14 -14.00
C LEU A 179 -12.22 2.03 -14.85
N SER A 180 -11.79 3.27 -15.07
CA SER A 180 -12.47 4.17 -15.99
C SER A 180 -12.33 3.67 -17.44
N TYR A 181 -13.44 3.64 -18.17
CA TYR A 181 -13.51 3.20 -19.56
C TYR A 181 -13.65 4.36 -20.53
N PHE A 182 -14.79 5.07 -20.55
CA PHE A 182 -14.99 6.24 -21.42
C PHE A 182 -15.29 7.52 -20.66
N TYR A 183 -15.03 8.63 -21.35
CA TYR A 183 -15.44 9.97 -20.97
C TYR A 183 -16.63 10.42 -21.84
N LYS A 184 -17.83 10.55 -21.27
CA LYS A 184 -18.96 11.24 -21.95
C LYS A 184 -18.80 12.74 -21.73
N ASN A 185 -18.43 13.45 -22.79
CA ASN A 185 -18.27 14.90 -22.81
C ASN A 185 -19.64 15.58 -22.99
N SER A 186 -20.55 15.40 -22.02
CA SER A 186 -21.87 16.03 -22.02
C SER A 186 -21.95 17.03 -20.88
N GLN A 187 -21.78 18.32 -21.21
CA GLN A 187 -21.85 19.49 -20.31
C GLN A 187 -20.74 19.57 -19.25
N LYS A 188 -20.65 20.72 -18.57
CA LYS A 188 -19.51 21.23 -17.75
C LYS A 188 -18.90 20.28 -16.68
N SER A 189 -19.43 19.08 -16.47
CA SER A 189 -18.91 18.08 -15.53
C SER A 189 -18.61 16.76 -16.24
N LYS A 190 -17.47 16.14 -15.91
CA LYS A 190 -17.04 14.93 -16.59
C LYS A 190 -17.81 13.67 -16.14
N ASN A 191 -18.54 12.99 -17.04
CA ASN A 191 -19.17 11.70 -16.73
C ASN A 191 -18.30 10.53 -17.21
N TYR A 192 -17.93 9.64 -16.28
CA TYR A 192 -17.12 8.44 -16.54
C TYR A 192 -18.01 7.20 -16.63
N SER A 193 -17.72 6.30 -17.57
CA SER A 193 -18.14 4.90 -17.46
C SER A 193 -17.06 4.08 -16.78
N TRP A 194 -17.46 3.05 -16.05
CA TRP A 194 -16.58 2.23 -15.22
C TRP A 194 -16.76 0.75 -15.56
N ILE A 195 -15.65 0.02 -15.52
CA ILE A 195 -15.61 -1.43 -15.66
C ILE A 195 -14.88 -1.99 -14.46
N ASP A 196 -15.51 -2.99 -13.85
CA ASP A 196 -14.89 -3.77 -12.79
C ASP A 196 -14.05 -4.90 -13.41
N ALA A 197 -12.77 -4.93 -13.07
CA ALA A 197 -11.81 -5.90 -13.60
C ALA A 197 -10.87 -6.40 -12.50
N TYR A 198 -10.61 -7.70 -12.50
CA TYR A 198 -9.59 -8.32 -11.68
C TYR A 198 -8.22 -8.09 -12.29
N TYR A 199 -7.27 -7.68 -11.47
CA TYR A 199 -5.87 -7.63 -11.80
C TYR A 199 -5.22 -8.96 -11.40
N PHE A 200 -4.79 -9.71 -12.41
CA PHE A 200 -3.98 -10.90 -12.21
C PHE A 200 -2.51 -10.58 -12.44
N GLN A 201 -1.65 -11.21 -11.65
CA GLN A 201 -0.24 -10.99 -11.76
C GLN A 201 0.39 -11.89 -12.83
N LYS A 202 1.51 -11.42 -13.40
CA LYS A 202 2.39 -12.28 -14.18
C LYS A 202 2.73 -13.53 -13.37
N GLY A 203 2.58 -14.68 -14.01
CA GLY A 203 2.80 -15.98 -13.40
C GLY A 203 1.57 -16.59 -12.74
N THR A 204 0.43 -15.89 -12.65
CA THR A 204 -0.84 -16.53 -12.30
C THR A 204 -1.20 -17.56 -13.36
N GLU A 205 -1.61 -18.73 -12.92
CA GLU A 205 -2.09 -19.81 -13.76
C GLU A 205 -3.62 -19.71 -13.89
N ILE A 206 -4.11 -19.81 -15.12
CA ILE A 206 -5.54 -19.67 -15.46
C ILE A 206 -5.98 -20.82 -16.37
N TYR A 207 -7.21 -21.28 -16.17
CA TYR A 207 -7.84 -22.33 -16.97
C TYR A 207 -9.29 -21.95 -17.33
N GLY A 208 -9.94 -22.78 -18.14
CA GLY A 208 -11.27 -22.52 -18.68
C GLY A 208 -11.24 -22.13 -20.16
N SER A 209 -12.28 -21.42 -20.63
CA SER A 209 -12.38 -20.98 -22.03
C SER A 209 -11.60 -19.68 -22.23
N LEU A 210 -10.46 -19.78 -22.91
CA LEU A 210 -9.53 -18.68 -23.13
C LEU A 210 -9.44 -18.34 -24.61
N ILE A 211 -9.46 -17.05 -24.90
CA ILE A 211 -9.13 -16.52 -26.23
C ILE A 211 -7.63 -16.25 -26.25
N LEU A 212 -6.91 -16.85 -27.19
CA LEU A 212 -5.47 -16.69 -27.35
C LEU A 212 -5.13 -16.04 -28.70
N ASP A 213 -4.14 -15.15 -28.71
CA ASP A 213 -3.53 -14.67 -29.97
C ASP A 213 -2.53 -15.68 -30.56
N GLU A 214 -1.97 -15.34 -31.72
CA GLU A 214 -1.00 -16.18 -32.45
C GLU A 214 0.28 -16.52 -31.65
N ASP A 215 0.62 -15.71 -30.65
CA ASP A 215 1.79 -15.91 -29.79
C ASP A 215 1.38 -16.53 -28.43
N ASN A 216 0.18 -17.12 -28.34
CA ASN A 216 -0.43 -17.71 -27.14
C ASN A 216 -0.62 -16.73 -25.97
N ASN A 217 -0.78 -15.43 -26.23
CA ASN A 217 -1.18 -14.49 -25.18
C ASN A 217 -2.70 -14.50 -25.00
N PRO A 218 -3.21 -14.66 -23.76
CA PRO A 218 -4.63 -14.50 -23.48
C PRO A 218 -5.17 -13.12 -23.85
N VAL A 219 -6.42 -13.05 -24.27
CA VAL A 219 -7.10 -11.82 -24.71
C VAL A 219 -8.40 -11.64 -23.94
N PHE A 220 -8.42 -10.66 -23.04
CA PHE A 220 -9.56 -10.31 -22.18
C PHE A 220 -10.21 -9.02 -22.67
N LEU A 221 -11.07 -9.14 -23.69
CA LEU A 221 -11.73 -7.98 -24.29
C LEU A 221 -12.83 -7.44 -23.37
N ALA A 222 -12.63 -6.25 -22.81
CA ALA A 222 -13.63 -5.59 -21.99
C ALA A 222 -14.80 -5.08 -22.82
N GLU A 223 -16.02 -5.39 -22.39
CA GLU A 223 -17.23 -4.82 -22.99
C GLU A 223 -17.53 -3.42 -22.42
N PRO A 224 -17.78 -2.40 -23.27
CA PRO A 224 -18.31 -1.13 -22.79
C PRO A 224 -19.67 -1.38 -22.11
N THR A 225 -19.80 -1.02 -20.83
CA THR A 225 -21.08 -1.12 -20.11
C THR A 225 -22.13 -0.24 -20.80
N THR A 226 -23.04 -0.87 -21.57
CA THR A 226 -24.19 -0.21 -22.21
C THR A 226 -25.45 -0.27 -21.35
N GLU A 227 -25.49 -1.13 -20.31
CA GLU A 227 -26.66 -1.26 -19.45
C GLU A 227 -26.69 -0.18 -18.37
N GLU A 228 -27.81 0.55 -18.29
CA GLU A 228 -28.24 1.18 -17.03
C GLU A 228 -28.30 0.09 -15.97
N LEU A 229 -27.68 0.31 -14.81
CA LEU A 229 -27.73 -0.58 -13.66
C LEU A 229 -29.19 -1.02 -13.43
N LYS A 230 -29.49 -2.30 -13.73
CA LYS A 230 -30.80 -2.90 -13.48
C LYS A 230 -31.13 -2.69 -12.00
N LYS A 231 -32.17 -1.90 -11.73
CA LYS A 231 -32.79 -1.83 -10.41
C LYS A 231 -33.28 -3.23 -10.08
N SER A 232 -32.62 -3.90 -9.14
CA SER A 232 -33.10 -5.16 -8.58
C SER A 232 -34.42 -4.90 -7.86
N GLU A 233 -35.52 -5.49 -8.34
CA GLU A 233 -36.77 -5.62 -7.60
C GLU A 233 -36.52 -6.60 -6.42
N GLY A 234 -36.39 -6.05 -5.23
CA GLY A 234 -36.03 -6.71 -3.97
C GLY A 234 -35.72 -5.62 -2.93
N GLU A 235 -35.65 -5.96 -1.64
CA GLU A 235 -35.45 -4.99 -0.54
C GLU A 235 -34.51 -3.82 -0.91
N GLU A 236 -34.93 -2.60 -0.62
CA GLU A 236 -34.23 -1.41 -1.10
C GLU A 236 -32.95 -1.20 -0.27
N TYR A 237 -31.80 -1.60 -0.80
CA TYR A 237 -30.48 -1.38 -0.18
C TYR A 237 -29.86 -0.05 -0.61
N VAL A 238 -29.12 0.58 0.29
CA VAL A 238 -28.17 1.65 -0.02
C VAL A 238 -26.78 1.04 -0.17
N ARG A 239 -26.21 1.16 -1.37
CA ARG A 239 -24.90 0.57 -1.71
C ARG A 239 -23.77 1.59 -1.68
N PHE A 240 -22.63 1.17 -1.14
CA PHE A 240 -21.39 1.92 -1.09
C PHE A 240 -20.22 1.05 -1.55
N TYR A 241 -19.29 1.63 -2.28
CA TYR A 241 -18.17 0.90 -2.88
C TYR A 241 -16.84 1.36 -2.27
N ALA A 242 -16.12 0.46 -1.61
CA ALA A 242 -14.84 0.71 -0.96
C ALA A 242 -13.66 0.66 -1.97
N GLY A 243 -13.79 1.35 -3.11
CA GLY A 243 -12.80 1.33 -4.21
C GLY A 243 -11.55 2.20 -4.01
N ASN A 244 -11.35 2.77 -2.82
CA ASN A 244 -10.17 3.54 -2.42
C ASN A 244 -10.11 3.61 -0.88
N TRP A 245 -8.95 3.99 -0.31
CA TRP A 245 -8.79 4.03 1.14
C TRP A 245 -9.78 4.97 1.85
N LEU A 246 -10.21 6.07 1.21
CA LEU A 246 -11.13 7.03 1.82
C LEU A 246 -12.51 6.41 2.02
N MET A 247 -13.10 5.84 0.96
CA MET A 247 -14.39 5.15 1.07
C MET A 247 -14.30 3.90 1.93
N ALA A 248 -13.20 3.14 1.84
CA ALA A 248 -12.97 1.98 2.68
C ALA A 248 -12.94 2.37 4.17
N SER A 249 -12.27 3.48 4.52
CA SER A 249 -12.22 3.97 5.91
C SER A 249 -13.61 4.34 6.44
N ALA A 250 -14.45 4.95 5.60
CA ALA A 250 -15.83 5.27 5.94
C ALA A 250 -16.66 3.98 6.14
N CYS A 251 -16.53 3.02 5.23
CA CYS A 251 -17.20 1.72 5.34
C CYS A 251 -16.77 0.95 6.59
N VAL A 252 -15.46 0.87 6.88
CA VAL A 252 -14.93 0.26 8.11
C VAL A 252 -15.46 0.96 9.36
N GLY A 253 -15.53 2.30 9.34
CA GLY A 253 -16.14 3.06 10.42
C GLY A 253 -17.62 2.70 10.62
N THR A 254 -18.37 2.56 9.54
CA THR A 254 -19.77 2.10 9.59
C THR A 254 -19.88 0.67 10.13
N LEU A 255 -19.02 -0.25 9.70
CA LEU A 255 -19.00 -1.63 10.21
C LEU A 255 -18.72 -1.66 11.72
N LYS A 256 -17.76 -0.86 12.22
CA LYS A 256 -17.50 -0.73 13.67
C LYS A 256 -18.72 -0.21 14.44
N VAL A 257 -19.49 0.71 13.84
CA VAL A 257 -20.72 1.25 14.44
C VAL A 257 -21.81 0.18 14.48
N LEU A 258 -21.98 -0.57 13.38
CA LEU A 258 -22.97 -1.64 13.29
C LEU A 258 -22.64 -2.81 14.23
N GLU A 259 -21.38 -3.24 14.30
CA GLU A 259 -20.93 -4.29 15.23
C GLU A 259 -21.19 -3.87 16.68
N ASN A 260 -20.95 -2.60 17.04
CA ASN A 260 -21.28 -2.06 18.36
C ASN A 260 -22.79 -2.06 18.64
N ALA A 261 -23.62 -1.98 17.60
CA ALA A 261 -25.07 -2.12 17.69
C ALA A 261 -25.53 -3.60 17.69
N VAL A 262 -24.60 -4.56 17.79
CA VAL A 262 -24.86 -6.01 17.81
C VAL A 262 -25.48 -6.51 16.49
N GLU A 263 -25.18 -5.82 15.39
CA GLU A 263 -25.55 -6.25 14.06
C GLU A 263 -24.55 -7.27 13.51
N ASP A 264 -25.04 -8.22 12.71
CA ASP A 264 -24.19 -9.19 11.99
C ASP A 264 -23.64 -8.53 10.72
N ILE A 265 -22.44 -7.96 10.86
CA ILE A 265 -21.81 -7.13 9.83
C ILE A 265 -21.47 -7.89 8.53
N GLU A 266 -21.24 -9.21 8.61
CA GLU A 266 -20.83 -10.01 7.44
C GLU A 266 -21.96 -10.06 6.40
N LYS A 267 -23.22 -10.00 6.83
CA LYS A 267 -24.40 -9.97 5.94
C LYS A 267 -24.49 -8.71 5.09
N TYR A 268 -23.80 -7.64 5.47
CA TYR A 268 -23.84 -6.36 4.77
C TYR A 268 -22.66 -6.15 3.82
N VAL A 269 -21.70 -7.08 3.79
CA VAL A 269 -20.48 -6.95 2.98
C VAL A 269 -20.48 -7.99 1.86
N GLU A 270 -20.26 -7.52 0.64
CA GLU A 270 -20.06 -8.36 -0.54
C GLU A 270 -18.85 -7.85 -1.31
N GLU A 271 -17.75 -8.62 -1.29
CA GLU A 271 -16.43 -8.21 -1.80
C GLU A 271 -16.01 -6.87 -1.16
N ARG A 272 -15.92 -5.80 -1.98
CA ARG A 272 -15.64 -4.42 -1.57
C ARG A 272 -16.89 -3.54 -1.41
N THR A 273 -18.09 -4.12 -1.46
CA THR A 273 -19.36 -3.40 -1.43
C THR A 273 -20.02 -3.52 -0.06
N LEU A 274 -20.41 -2.38 0.51
CA LEU A 274 -21.24 -2.31 1.70
C LEU A 274 -22.70 -2.08 1.28
N LYS A 275 -23.57 -3.04 1.57
CA LYS A 275 -25.01 -3.05 1.24
C LYS A 275 -25.84 -2.95 2.52
N ILE A 276 -26.40 -1.77 2.77
CA ILE A 276 -27.17 -1.49 4.00
C ILE A 276 -28.66 -1.43 3.67
N PRO A 277 -29.53 -2.21 4.33
CA PRO A 277 -30.98 -2.07 4.17
C PRO A 277 -31.43 -0.64 4.47
N LYS A 278 -32.34 -0.06 3.68
CA LYS A 278 -32.79 1.33 3.91
C LYS A 278 -33.31 1.59 5.33
N SER A 279 -34.02 0.63 5.92
CA SER A 279 -34.51 0.72 7.30
C SER A 279 -33.38 0.84 8.35
N LEU A 280 -32.23 0.21 8.09
CA LEU A 280 -31.03 0.34 8.92
C LEU A 280 -30.29 1.64 8.62
N TRP A 281 -30.23 2.04 7.34
CA TRP A 281 -29.64 3.31 6.91
C TRP A 281 -30.29 4.51 7.60
N GLU A 282 -31.62 4.51 7.74
CA GLU A 282 -32.37 5.56 8.43
C GLU A 282 -32.02 5.68 9.93
N LYS A 283 -31.60 4.57 10.56
CA LYS A 283 -31.20 4.52 11.98
C LYS A 283 -29.72 4.86 12.21
N LEU A 284 -28.87 4.83 11.17
CA LEU A 284 -27.43 5.06 11.30
C LEU A 284 -27.02 6.36 11.99
N PRO A 285 -27.70 7.51 11.81
CA PRO A 285 -27.35 8.72 12.55
C PRO A 285 -27.42 8.54 14.07
N GLU A 286 -28.40 7.79 14.56
CA GLU A 286 -28.52 7.48 15.98
C GLU A 286 -27.49 6.45 16.43
N LEU A 287 -27.32 5.36 15.68
CA LEU A 287 -26.33 4.34 15.99
C LEU A 287 -24.91 4.91 16.03
N TYR A 288 -24.59 5.85 15.15
CA TYR A 288 -23.28 6.49 15.11
C TYR A 288 -23.04 7.37 16.33
N LEU A 289 -24.06 8.10 16.78
CA LEU A 289 -23.97 8.83 18.03
C LEU A 289 -23.79 7.89 19.22
N ASP A 290 -24.57 6.81 19.29
CA ASP A 290 -24.49 5.83 20.37
C ASP A 290 -23.09 5.19 20.42
N TYR A 291 -22.44 4.98 19.26
CA TYR A 291 -21.05 4.52 19.18
C TYR A 291 -20.06 5.49 19.84
N PHE A 292 -20.23 6.81 19.71
CA PHE A 292 -19.40 7.77 20.42
C PHE A 292 -19.63 7.77 21.93
N LEU A 293 -20.83 7.37 22.35
CA LEU A 293 -21.29 7.39 23.75
C LEU A 293 -21.24 6.02 24.43
N LYS A 294 -20.69 5.00 23.76
CA LYS A 294 -20.72 3.59 24.20
C LYS A 294 -20.08 3.35 25.58
N ASP A 295 -18.99 4.05 25.88
CA ASP A 295 -18.30 3.96 27.16
C ASP A 295 -18.80 5.06 28.10
N LYS A 296 -19.88 4.76 28.83
CA LYS A 296 -20.52 5.72 29.75
C LYS A 296 -19.56 6.24 30.83
N GLU A 297 -18.61 5.42 31.29
CA GLU A 297 -17.64 5.84 32.31
C GLU A 297 -16.60 6.79 31.73
N SER A 298 -16.08 6.52 30.53
CA SER A 298 -15.17 7.43 29.82
C SER A 298 -15.85 8.74 29.45
N VAL A 299 -17.11 8.68 29.00
CA VAL A 299 -17.94 9.85 28.70
C VAL A 299 -18.12 10.72 29.95
N LYS A 300 -18.51 10.10 31.08
CA LYS A 300 -18.68 10.79 32.36
C LYS A 300 -17.37 11.46 32.82
N ARG A 301 -16.26 10.71 32.82
CA ARG A 301 -14.94 11.25 33.17
C ARG A 301 -14.52 12.40 32.27
N SER A 302 -14.68 12.27 30.95
CA SER A 302 -14.32 13.32 29.98
C SER A 302 -15.09 14.62 30.20
N LEU A 303 -16.38 14.50 30.54
CA LEU A 303 -17.22 15.63 30.90
C LEU A 303 -16.78 16.25 32.24
N GLU A 304 -16.63 15.44 33.29
CA GLU A 304 -16.18 15.91 34.61
C GLU A 304 -14.83 16.63 34.56
N ASP A 305 -13.86 16.08 33.83
CA ASP A 305 -12.54 16.67 33.65
C ASP A 305 -12.63 17.98 32.87
N SER A 306 -13.49 18.04 31.85
CA SER A 306 -13.79 19.28 31.15
C SER A 306 -14.37 20.31 32.14
N TYR A 307 -15.37 19.92 32.95
CA TYR A 307 -16.05 20.77 33.95
C TYR A 307 -15.09 21.35 34.98
N LYS A 308 -14.14 20.54 35.46
CA LYS A 308 -13.07 21.01 36.36
C LYS A 308 -12.15 22.04 35.70
N GLN A 309 -11.85 21.89 34.41
CA GLN A 309 -10.91 22.78 33.71
C GLN A 309 -11.53 24.11 33.26
N LYS A 310 -12.78 24.12 32.82
CA LYS A 310 -13.40 25.27 32.12
C LYS A 310 -14.69 25.80 32.76
N GLY A 311 -15.17 25.20 33.86
CA GLY A 311 -16.35 25.65 34.60
C GLY A 311 -17.61 25.79 33.72
N ASN A 312 -18.35 26.88 33.89
CA ASN A 312 -19.62 27.11 33.17
C ASN A 312 -19.46 27.50 31.69
N ASP A 313 -18.24 27.54 31.13
CA ASP A 313 -18.02 27.91 29.72
C ASP A 313 -18.00 26.71 28.74
N ILE A 314 -18.26 25.51 29.26
CA ILE A 314 -18.12 24.26 28.50
C ILE A 314 -19.28 24.00 27.57
N ASN A 315 -18.97 23.41 26.43
CA ASN A 315 -19.97 22.83 25.56
C ASN A 315 -19.81 21.29 25.58
N PRO A 316 -20.76 20.53 26.15
CA PRO A 316 -20.67 19.07 26.21
C PRO A 316 -20.62 18.44 24.81
N TYR A 317 -21.24 19.07 23.81
CA TYR A 317 -21.11 18.64 22.41
C TYR A 317 -19.65 18.70 21.93
N ASN A 318 -18.89 19.69 22.41
CA ASN A 318 -17.50 19.82 21.99
C ASN A 318 -16.60 18.73 22.60
N THR A 319 -16.88 18.38 23.85
CA THR A 319 -16.17 17.30 24.53
C THR A 319 -16.46 15.95 23.87
N LEU A 320 -17.73 15.67 23.57
CA LEU A 320 -18.17 14.34 23.16
C LEU A 320 -18.10 14.10 21.65
N ILE A 321 -18.46 15.10 20.83
CA ILE A 321 -18.64 14.95 19.38
C ILE A 321 -17.56 15.69 18.60
N TYR A 322 -17.38 16.99 18.86
CA TYR A 322 -16.42 17.82 18.10
C TYR A 322 -15.00 17.25 18.16
N SER A 323 -14.54 16.81 19.34
CA SER A 323 -13.21 16.22 19.54
C SER A 323 -12.94 14.97 18.71
N ARG A 324 -14.00 14.24 18.33
CA ARG A 324 -13.94 13.01 17.53
C ARG A 324 -13.98 13.29 16.02
N LEU A 325 -14.72 14.31 15.60
CA LEU A 325 -14.96 14.58 14.18
C LEU A 325 -14.07 15.68 13.58
N ARG A 326 -13.61 16.66 14.37
CA ARG A 326 -13.01 17.91 13.84
C ARG A 326 -11.78 17.71 12.95
N ASP A 327 -10.95 16.72 13.25
CA ASP A 327 -9.69 16.48 12.52
C ASP A 327 -9.99 15.98 11.10
N PHE A 328 -11.14 15.33 10.91
CA PHE A 328 -11.58 14.74 9.65
C PHE A 328 -12.64 15.58 8.93
N HIS A 329 -13.46 16.34 9.65
CA HIS A 329 -14.63 17.04 9.12
C HIS A 329 -14.75 18.45 9.71
N SER A 330 -13.70 19.26 9.60
CA SER A 330 -13.67 20.63 10.12
C SER A 330 -14.68 21.54 9.41
N ASN A 331 -15.26 22.48 10.16
CA ASN A 331 -16.29 23.41 9.69
C ASN A 331 -17.52 22.75 9.00
N SER A 332 -17.78 21.48 9.29
CA SER A 332 -18.94 20.74 8.78
C SER A 332 -20.21 21.07 9.58
N PRO A 333 -21.40 20.62 9.14
CA PRO A 333 -22.62 20.74 9.94
C PRO A 333 -22.47 20.17 11.37
N PHE A 334 -21.60 19.18 11.56
CA PHE A 334 -21.34 18.54 12.87
C PHE A 334 -20.24 19.21 13.69
N THR A 335 -19.44 20.12 13.13
CA THR A 335 -18.27 20.67 13.84
C THR A 335 -18.21 22.20 13.82
N ASN A 336 -18.98 22.85 12.96
CA ASN A 336 -19.01 24.30 12.87
C ASN A 336 -19.68 24.92 14.11
N GLN A 337 -18.84 25.49 14.98
CA GLN A 337 -19.23 26.16 16.22
C GLN A 337 -20.13 27.39 16.01
N SER A 338 -20.33 27.85 14.76
CA SER A 338 -21.22 28.96 14.46
C SER A 338 -22.71 28.58 14.47
N HIS A 339 -23.04 27.29 14.38
CA HIS A 339 -24.42 26.80 14.33
C HIS A 339 -25.15 26.87 15.67
N GLU A 340 -26.41 27.30 15.64
CA GLU A 340 -27.22 27.55 16.84
C GLU A 340 -27.40 26.29 17.70
N TYR A 341 -27.65 25.12 17.08
CA TYR A 341 -27.80 23.85 17.79
C TYR A 341 -26.54 23.38 18.51
N ILE A 342 -25.35 23.83 18.11
CA ILE A 342 -24.09 23.60 18.85
C ILE A 342 -23.92 24.71 19.90
N LYS A 343 -24.12 25.98 19.53
CA LYS A 343 -23.95 27.14 20.42
C LYS A 343 -24.84 27.08 21.66
N ARG A 344 -26.09 26.65 21.51
CA ARG A 344 -27.06 26.57 22.61
C ARG A 344 -26.65 25.59 23.72
N LEU A 345 -25.70 24.70 23.44
CA LEU A 345 -25.16 23.77 24.43
C LEU A 345 -24.01 24.37 25.25
N LYS A 346 -23.55 25.58 24.93
CA LYS A 346 -22.55 26.28 25.72
C LYS A 346 -23.11 26.58 27.13
N GLY A 347 -22.39 26.15 28.15
CA GLY A 347 -22.75 26.24 29.56
C GLY A 347 -23.77 25.21 30.05
N VAL A 348 -24.14 24.22 29.23
CA VAL A 348 -25.03 23.14 29.67
C VAL A 348 -24.29 22.22 30.64
N TYR A 349 -24.82 22.12 31.85
CA TYR A 349 -24.39 21.20 32.91
C TYR A 349 -25.63 20.63 33.61
N SER A 350 -25.61 19.33 33.91
CA SER A 350 -26.59 18.66 34.76
C SER A 350 -25.89 17.52 35.49
N GLU A 351 -26.25 17.28 36.76
CA GLU A 351 -25.80 16.11 37.50
C GLU A 351 -26.38 14.81 36.88
N ASN A 352 -27.50 14.93 36.16
CA ASN A 352 -28.06 13.83 35.39
C ASN A 352 -27.41 13.75 34.01
N LEU A 353 -26.50 12.79 33.85
CA LEU A 353 -25.79 12.53 32.60
C LEU A 353 -26.75 12.35 31.41
N GLU A 354 -27.86 11.62 31.61
CA GLU A 354 -28.82 11.33 30.53
C GLU A 354 -29.50 12.59 29.99
N GLU A 355 -29.69 13.63 30.81
CA GLU A 355 -30.23 14.91 30.36
C GLU A 355 -29.25 15.64 29.43
N VAL A 356 -27.95 15.63 29.77
CA VAL A 356 -26.89 16.21 28.94
C VAL A 356 -26.78 15.44 27.62
N LEU A 357 -26.79 14.10 27.69
CA LEU A 357 -26.71 13.24 26.51
C LEU A 357 -27.92 13.43 25.58
N GLY A 358 -29.14 13.58 26.13
CA GLY A 358 -30.33 13.87 25.35
C GLY A 358 -30.24 15.18 24.55
N LYS A 359 -29.71 16.25 25.16
CA LYS A 359 -29.47 17.53 24.48
C LYS A 359 -28.38 17.43 23.40
N VAL A 360 -27.32 16.65 23.65
CA VAL A 360 -26.28 16.36 22.65
C VAL A 360 -26.85 15.57 21.48
N LYS A 361 -27.73 14.58 21.75
CA LYS A 361 -28.41 13.77 20.72
C LYS A 361 -29.30 14.63 19.83
N GLU A 362 -30.11 15.49 20.40
CA GLU A 362 -30.95 16.42 19.62
C GLU A 362 -30.10 17.32 18.71
N SER A 363 -29.02 17.91 19.25
CA SER A 363 -28.10 18.76 18.50
C SER A 363 -27.41 18.01 17.34
N PHE A 364 -27.01 16.75 17.56
CA PHE A 364 -26.43 15.91 16.51
C PHE A 364 -27.43 15.60 15.39
N LEU A 365 -28.68 15.30 15.74
CA LEU A 365 -29.74 15.05 14.76
C LEU A 365 -30.13 16.31 13.97
N GLU A 366 -30.09 17.49 14.60
CA GLU A 366 -30.25 18.76 13.89
C GLU A 366 -29.09 19.02 12.90
N ALA A 367 -27.86 18.69 13.27
CA ALA A 367 -26.71 18.74 12.36
C ALA A 367 -26.91 17.83 11.14
N TYR A 368 -27.40 16.61 11.35
CA TYR A 368 -27.73 15.67 10.28
C TYR A 368 -28.83 16.19 9.35
N ARG A 369 -29.93 16.74 9.90
CA ARG A 369 -30.98 17.39 9.08
C ARG A 369 -30.43 18.54 8.24
N LYS A 370 -29.51 19.34 8.80
CA LYS A 370 -28.84 20.42 8.06
C LYS A 370 -27.96 19.90 6.92
N LEU A 371 -27.24 18.79 7.13
CA LEU A 371 -26.48 18.13 6.07
C LEU A 371 -27.40 17.76 4.90
N LEU A 372 -28.54 17.12 5.18
CA LEU A 372 -29.51 16.72 4.16
C LEU A 372 -30.13 17.91 3.42
N ALA A 373 -30.41 19.01 4.13
CA ALA A 373 -31.02 20.22 3.53
C ALA A 373 -30.07 20.99 2.59
N THR A 374 -28.75 20.83 2.73
CA THR A 374 -27.76 21.59 1.95
C THR A 374 -27.59 20.99 0.55
N ILE A 375 -28.44 21.34 -0.40
CA ILE A 375 -28.47 20.73 -1.73
C ILE A 375 -28.02 21.72 -2.82
N LYS A 376 -27.25 21.21 -3.80
CA LYS A 376 -26.98 21.85 -5.09
C LYS A 376 -27.72 21.07 -6.18
N ASP A 377 -28.32 21.80 -7.13
CA ASP A 377 -28.97 21.18 -8.28
C ASP A 377 -27.91 20.78 -9.32
N LEU A 378 -27.67 19.47 -9.45
CA LEU A 378 -26.63 18.89 -10.28
C LEU A 378 -27.25 17.81 -11.18
N SER A 379 -26.93 17.86 -12.47
CA SER A 379 -27.34 16.83 -13.44
C SER A 379 -26.41 15.61 -13.48
N SER A 380 -25.29 15.66 -12.75
CA SER A 380 -24.31 14.59 -12.71
C SER A 380 -24.65 13.50 -11.69
N ILE A 381 -24.12 12.30 -11.92
CA ILE A 381 -24.19 11.17 -10.99
C ILE A 381 -23.08 11.32 -9.94
N CYS A 382 -23.33 10.82 -8.73
CA CYS A 382 -22.35 10.76 -7.66
C CYS A 382 -21.09 10.01 -8.09
N PHE A 383 -19.93 10.62 -7.85
CA PHE A 383 -18.61 10.06 -8.15
C PHE A 383 -18.30 8.79 -7.35
N PHE A 384 -18.85 8.61 -6.14
CA PHE A 384 -18.47 7.50 -5.26
C PHE A 384 -19.31 6.24 -5.42
N CYS A 385 -20.59 6.39 -5.76
CA CYS A 385 -21.49 5.25 -5.92
C CYS A 385 -21.87 4.96 -7.36
N HIS A 386 -21.71 5.92 -8.28
CA HIS A 386 -22.11 5.79 -9.68
C HIS A 386 -23.60 5.42 -9.92
N GLU A 387 -24.42 5.39 -8.86
CA GLU A 387 -25.83 5.01 -8.89
C GLU A 387 -26.76 6.22 -8.68
N ARG A 388 -26.42 7.10 -7.73
CA ARG A 388 -27.31 8.14 -7.21
C ARG A 388 -26.99 9.50 -7.82
N GLN A 389 -28.00 10.34 -8.00
CA GLN A 389 -27.81 11.72 -8.44
C GLN A 389 -26.98 12.50 -7.41
N ALA A 390 -26.01 13.28 -7.88
CA ALA A 390 -25.24 14.14 -7.01
C ALA A 390 -26.11 15.30 -6.48
N LYS A 391 -25.86 15.68 -5.22
CA LYS A 391 -26.55 16.78 -4.53
C LYS A 391 -25.59 17.77 -3.88
N ASN A 392 -24.28 17.52 -3.97
CA ASN A 392 -23.24 18.45 -3.55
C ASN A 392 -21.94 18.18 -4.31
N TYR A 393 -20.90 18.95 -4.01
CA TYR A 393 -19.51 18.67 -4.38
C TYR A 393 -18.69 18.41 -3.12
N VAL A 394 -17.69 17.55 -3.23
CA VAL A 394 -16.76 17.28 -2.14
C VAL A 394 -15.89 18.51 -1.86
N ASP A 395 -15.71 18.83 -0.58
CA ASP A 395 -14.80 19.89 -0.13
C ASP A 395 -14.17 19.56 1.24
N ALA A 396 -13.48 20.55 1.82
CA ALA A 396 -12.80 20.42 3.11
C ALA A 396 -13.73 20.06 4.27
N THR A 397 -15.03 20.37 4.19
CA THR A 397 -16.03 20.02 5.20
C THR A 397 -16.50 18.57 5.09
N THR A 398 -16.38 17.99 3.89
CA THR A 398 -16.65 16.58 3.63
C THR A 398 -15.54 15.69 4.19
N PHE A 399 -14.27 15.99 3.89
CA PHE A 399 -13.12 15.28 4.46
C PHE A 399 -11.85 16.16 4.43
N THR A 400 -11.57 16.83 5.54
CA THR A 400 -10.53 17.84 5.72
C THR A 400 -9.12 17.40 5.38
N PRO A 401 -8.67 16.17 5.70
CA PRO A 401 -7.28 15.80 5.42
C PRO A 401 -6.92 15.82 3.93
N LEU A 402 -7.85 15.38 3.08
CA LEU A 402 -7.64 15.23 1.64
C LEU A 402 -8.07 16.48 0.86
N PHE A 403 -9.27 16.99 1.14
CA PHE A 403 -9.87 18.07 0.36
C PHE A 403 -9.55 19.44 0.97
N ALA A 404 -9.44 20.44 0.11
CA ALA A 404 -9.39 21.83 0.50
C ALA A 404 -10.53 22.59 -0.20
N SER A 405 -10.85 23.79 0.27
CA SER A 405 -11.80 24.65 -0.43
C SER A 405 -11.35 24.85 -1.88
N LEU A 406 -12.30 24.78 -2.81
CA LEU A 406 -12.07 25.03 -4.24
C LEU A 406 -11.41 26.39 -4.49
N GLU A 407 -11.63 27.37 -3.62
CA GLU A 407 -11.01 28.70 -3.71
C GLU A 407 -9.52 28.68 -3.32
N THR A 408 -9.11 27.75 -2.46
CA THR A 408 -7.75 27.70 -1.89
C THR A 408 -6.78 26.83 -2.70
N VAL A 409 -7.28 25.83 -3.45
CA VAL A 409 -6.45 24.88 -4.23
C VAL A 409 -6.99 24.65 -5.65
N ARG A 410 -7.68 25.63 -6.24
CA ARG A 410 -8.32 25.45 -7.57
C ARG A 410 -7.37 24.93 -8.64
N ASN A 411 -6.08 25.27 -8.55
CA ASN A 411 -5.07 24.83 -9.51
C ASN A 411 -4.69 23.34 -9.40
N PHE A 412 -5.16 22.64 -8.36
CA PHE A 412 -5.03 21.18 -8.20
C PHE A 412 -6.32 20.41 -8.51
N ILE A 413 -7.48 21.07 -8.41
CA ILE A 413 -8.78 20.47 -8.66
C ILE A 413 -9.40 21.18 -9.86
N TRP A 414 -9.16 20.63 -11.05
CA TRP A 414 -9.69 21.17 -12.31
C TRP A 414 -11.21 21.06 -12.39
N ASP A 415 -11.76 19.91 -12.00
CA ASP A 415 -13.19 19.62 -12.01
C ASP A 415 -13.66 19.29 -10.58
N PRO A 416 -14.69 19.97 -10.05
CA PRO A 416 -15.30 19.62 -8.77
C PRO A 416 -15.84 18.17 -8.78
N ILE A 417 -15.66 17.45 -7.67
CA ILE A 417 -16.06 16.04 -7.56
C ILE A 417 -17.51 15.96 -7.04
N PRO A 418 -18.48 15.49 -7.85
CA PRO A 418 -19.89 15.44 -7.44
C PRO A 418 -20.17 14.30 -6.46
N ILE A 419 -21.01 14.52 -5.45
CA ILE A 419 -21.34 13.55 -4.39
C ILE A 419 -22.85 13.57 -4.05
N CYS A 420 -23.44 12.40 -3.77
CA CYS A 420 -24.80 12.26 -3.23
C CYS A 420 -24.83 12.38 -1.70
N LYS A 421 -26.01 12.60 -1.11
CA LYS A 421 -26.15 12.81 0.35
C LYS A 421 -25.79 11.58 1.17
N GLU A 422 -26.06 10.40 0.65
CA GLU A 422 -25.76 9.15 1.32
C GLU A 422 -24.24 8.94 1.40
N CYS A 423 -23.52 9.15 0.29
CA CYS A 423 -22.05 9.05 0.29
C CYS A 423 -21.41 10.17 1.10
N GLU A 424 -21.96 11.39 1.06
CA GLU A 424 -21.47 12.52 1.87
C GLU A 424 -21.61 12.23 3.37
N PHE A 425 -22.75 11.67 3.81
CA PHE A 425 -22.94 11.28 5.20
C PHE A 425 -22.05 10.09 5.59
N LEU A 426 -21.91 9.09 4.72
CA LEU A 426 -21.03 7.95 5.00
C LEU A 426 -19.60 8.40 5.30
N LEU A 427 -19.07 9.39 4.58
CA LEU A 427 -17.70 9.87 4.79
C LEU A 427 -17.43 10.35 6.22
N TYR A 428 -18.45 10.78 6.99
CA TYR A 428 -18.28 11.13 8.42
C TYR A 428 -17.77 9.97 9.28
N PHE A 429 -18.13 8.73 8.89
CA PHE A 429 -17.72 7.52 9.60
C PHE A 429 -16.22 7.23 9.45
N ALA A 430 -15.51 7.88 8.52
CA ALA A 430 -14.07 7.68 8.36
C ALA A 430 -13.29 7.95 9.65
N SER A 431 -13.74 8.92 10.46
CA SER A 431 -13.17 9.21 11.78
C SER A 431 -13.20 8.02 12.75
N ALA A 432 -14.18 7.13 12.63
CA ALA A 432 -14.27 5.88 13.40
C ALA A 432 -13.47 4.73 12.76
N GLY A 433 -13.25 4.80 11.44
CA GLY A 433 -12.44 3.83 10.70
C GLY A 433 -10.97 3.87 11.09
N PHE A 434 -10.38 5.06 11.13
CA PHE A 434 -8.96 5.28 11.45
C PHE A 434 -8.62 4.98 12.92
N TYR A 435 -7.42 4.44 13.14
CA TYR A 435 -6.81 4.30 14.46
C TYR A 435 -5.94 5.51 14.79
N ARG A 436 -6.10 6.10 15.98
CA ARG A 436 -5.33 7.28 16.42
C ARG A 436 -4.15 6.85 17.31
N SER A 437 -2.93 7.25 16.96
CA SER A 437 -1.71 6.99 17.73
C SER A 437 -0.74 8.17 17.67
N ALA A 438 -0.29 8.65 18.84
CA ALA A 438 0.70 9.74 18.96
C ALA A 438 0.41 10.99 18.11
N GLY A 439 -0.86 11.39 18.00
CA GLY A 439 -1.27 12.56 17.20
C GLY A 439 -1.40 12.30 15.69
N LYS A 440 -1.18 11.07 15.24
CA LYS A 440 -1.36 10.61 13.87
C LYS A 440 -2.53 9.65 13.76
N TYR A 441 -3.02 9.46 12.54
CA TYR A 441 -4.08 8.51 12.22
C TYR A 441 -3.55 7.46 11.25
N LEU A 442 -3.80 6.19 11.54
CA LEU A 442 -3.37 5.05 10.75
C LEU A 442 -4.59 4.29 10.24
N PHE A 443 -4.52 3.80 9.00
CA PHE A 443 -5.53 2.95 8.40
C PHE A 443 -4.86 1.95 7.45
N VAL A 444 -5.36 0.72 7.44
CA VAL A 444 -4.94 -0.34 6.53
C VAL A 444 -6.01 -0.53 5.47
N TYR A 445 -5.64 -0.59 4.19
CA TYR A 445 -6.57 -0.77 3.08
C TYR A 445 -6.18 -1.96 2.21
N VAL A 446 -7.13 -2.85 1.94
CA VAL A 446 -7.03 -3.95 0.98
C VAL A 446 -8.10 -3.73 -0.11
N PRO A 447 -7.75 -3.59 -1.40
CA PRO A 447 -8.68 -3.07 -2.41
C PRO A 447 -9.93 -3.90 -2.76
N ASP A 448 -9.93 -5.20 -2.54
CA ASP A 448 -10.96 -6.12 -3.02
C ASP A 448 -11.83 -6.75 -1.92
N ASP A 449 -11.35 -6.74 -0.67
CA ASP A 449 -12.00 -7.38 0.46
C ASP A 449 -12.19 -6.36 1.60
N LEU A 450 -13.43 -5.86 1.71
CA LEU A 450 -13.80 -4.90 2.75
C LEU A 450 -13.83 -5.54 4.14
N LEU A 451 -14.15 -6.83 4.24
CA LEU A 451 -14.22 -7.53 5.52
C LEU A 451 -12.81 -7.82 6.06
N GLU A 452 -11.89 -8.20 5.18
CA GLU A 452 -10.47 -8.31 5.50
C GLU A 452 -9.90 -6.93 5.88
N THR A 453 -10.21 -5.88 5.12
CA THR A 453 -9.85 -4.50 5.47
C THR A 453 -10.35 -4.14 6.88
N TYR A 454 -11.59 -4.50 7.22
CA TYR A 454 -12.14 -4.30 8.56
C TYR A 454 -11.33 -5.04 9.64
N ARG A 455 -11.08 -6.34 9.47
CA ARG A 455 -10.32 -7.19 10.41
C ARG A 455 -8.91 -6.65 10.65
N LEU A 456 -8.19 -6.26 9.60
CA LEU A 456 -6.84 -5.69 9.72
C LEU A 456 -6.82 -4.38 10.50
N ASN A 457 -7.86 -3.53 10.37
CA ASN A 457 -7.97 -2.30 11.16
C ASN A 457 -8.36 -2.53 12.63
N LEU A 458 -9.00 -3.67 12.95
CA LEU A 458 -9.17 -4.09 14.35
C LEU A 458 -7.83 -4.48 14.96
N ILE A 459 -7.03 -5.28 14.24
CA ILE A 459 -5.68 -5.68 14.69
C ILE A 459 -4.79 -4.47 14.92
N LEU A 460 -4.80 -3.49 14.00
CA LEU A 460 -4.07 -2.23 14.14
C LEU A 460 -4.41 -1.48 15.44
N SER A 461 -5.65 -1.64 15.94
CA SER A 461 -6.14 -1.00 17.15
C SER A 461 -5.86 -1.76 18.45
N THR A 462 -5.30 -2.97 18.39
CA THR A 462 -4.98 -3.78 19.59
C THR A 462 -3.74 -3.27 20.33
N GLU A 463 -3.66 -3.51 21.64
CA GLU A 463 -2.60 -3.01 22.56
C GLU A 463 -1.71 -4.16 23.08
N LYS A 464 -0.98 -4.87 22.22
CA LYS A 464 0.06 -5.80 22.71
C LYS A 464 1.35 -5.05 23.06
N GLU A 465 2.04 -5.48 24.12
CA GLU A 465 3.16 -4.75 24.76
C GLU A 465 4.38 -4.46 23.87
N ILE A 466 4.61 -5.25 22.81
CA ILE A 466 5.71 -5.04 21.83
C ILE A 466 5.37 -3.94 20.80
N GLU A 467 4.13 -3.41 20.82
CA GLU A 467 3.50 -2.68 19.71
C GLU A 467 3.11 -1.23 20.05
N GLN A 468 3.72 -0.62 21.07
CA GLN A 468 3.45 0.79 21.40
C GLN A 468 3.92 1.74 20.29
N GLU A 469 4.94 1.35 19.51
CA GLU A 469 5.46 2.13 18.38
C GLU A 469 4.79 1.75 17.05
N LYS A 470 4.71 2.73 16.13
CA LYS A 470 4.09 2.61 14.79
C LYS A 470 4.48 1.32 14.05
N LEU A 471 5.77 0.98 14.04
CA LEU A 471 6.28 -0.16 13.28
C LEU A 471 5.87 -1.51 13.89
N GLY A 472 5.72 -1.58 15.21
CA GLY A 472 5.21 -2.78 15.88
C GLY A 472 3.78 -3.09 15.44
N ARG A 473 2.91 -2.07 15.35
CA ARG A 473 1.53 -2.25 14.89
C ARG A 473 1.41 -2.63 13.42
N VAL A 474 2.22 -2.02 12.56
CA VAL A 474 2.32 -2.42 11.14
C VAL A 474 2.76 -3.88 11.05
N TRP A 475 3.69 -4.29 11.91
CA TRP A 475 4.13 -5.67 11.99
C TRP A 475 3.03 -6.62 12.47
N SER A 476 2.18 -6.26 13.43
CA SER A 476 1.03 -7.10 13.85
C SER A 476 0.09 -7.40 12.68
N VAL A 477 -0.18 -6.37 11.86
CA VAL A 477 -0.97 -6.50 10.64
C VAL A 477 -0.28 -7.45 9.66
N VAL A 478 1.02 -7.24 9.39
CA VAL A 478 1.79 -8.11 8.48
C VAL A 478 1.83 -9.55 8.98
N ARG A 479 2.03 -9.77 10.28
CA ARG A 479 2.05 -11.08 10.91
C ARG A 479 0.71 -11.79 10.76
N TYR A 480 -0.39 -11.12 11.06
CA TYR A 480 -1.72 -11.70 10.85
C TYR A 480 -1.92 -12.10 9.38
N VAL A 481 -1.50 -11.25 8.44
CA VAL A 481 -1.59 -11.59 7.02
C VAL A 481 -0.73 -12.81 6.70
N LEU A 482 0.48 -12.96 7.26
CA LEU A 482 1.33 -14.14 7.08
C LEU A 482 0.69 -15.43 7.61
N ASP A 483 -0.09 -15.33 8.69
CA ASP A 483 -0.81 -16.45 9.33
C ASP A 483 -2.05 -16.90 8.51
N LEU A 484 -2.51 -16.09 7.53
CA LEU A 484 -3.52 -16.52 6.56
C LEU A 484 -2.97 -17.60 5.63
N GLU A 485 -3.85 -18.33 4.92
CA GLU A 485 -3.45 -19.29 3.90
C GLU A 485 -2.36 -18.73 2.97
N LYS A 486 -1.32 -19.52 2.70
CA LYS A 486 -0.06 -19.09 2.05
C LYS A 486 -0.24 -18.30 0.74
N GLN A 487 -1.28 -18.59 -0.03
CA GLN A 487 -1.59 -17.88 -1.27
C GLN A 487 -2.34 -16.56 -1.00
N LYS A 488 -3.35 -16.57 -0.10
CA LYS A 488 -4.06 -15.38 0.36
C LYS A 488 -3.09 -14.38 0.99
N SER A 489 -2.17 -14.84 1.84
CA SER A 489 -1.16 -14.00 2.48
C SER A 489 -0.23 -13.32 1.48
N SER A 490 0.25 -14.06 0.48
CA SER A 490 1.09 -13.51 -0.59
C SER A 490 0.38 -12.40 -1.36
N TRP A 491 -0.90 -12.60 -1.65
CA TRP A 491 -1.70 -11.68 -2.42
C TRP A 491 -2.07 -10.43 -1.61
N VAL A 492 -2.48 -10.57 -0.35
CA VAL A 492 -2.80 -9.43 0.53
C VAL A 492 -1.54 -8.59 0.80
N LEU A 493 -0.41 -9.21 1.16
CA LEU A 493 0.82 -8.46 1.48
C LEU A 493 1.28 -7.58 0.33
N GLN A 494 1.13 -8.01 -0.91
CA GLN A 494 1.58 -7.23 -2.07
C GLN A 494 0.68 -6.04 -2.40
N ASN A 495 -0.55 -6.03 -1.88
CA ASN A 495 -1.59 -5.06 -2.27
C ASN A 495 -2.19 -4.30 -1.08
N ILE A 496 -1.63 -4.50 0.11
CA ILE A 496 -1.99 -3.75 1.31
C ILE A 496 -1.44 -2.32 1.22
N TYR A 497 -2.30 -1.35 1.53
CA TYR A 497 -1.95 0.06 1.63
C TYR A 497 -2.02 0.50 3.08
N PHE A 498 -0.89 0.95 3.62
CA PHE A 498 -0.83 1.62 4.90
C PHE A 498 -0.96 3.12 4.70
N VAL A 499 -2.03 3.71 5.22
CA VAL A 499 -2.33 5.14 5.15
C VAL A 499 -2.05 5.77 6.50
N GLU A 500 -1.16 6.76 6.52
CA GLU A 500 -0.90 7.63 7.67
C GLU A 500 -1.36 9.05 7.35
N ILE A 501 -2.17 9.62 8.25
CA ILE A 501 -2.55 11.03 8.23
C ILE A 501 -1.92 11.73 9.44
N GLU A 502 -1.17 12.79 9.15
CA GLU A 502 -0.57 13.67 10.14
C GLU A 502 -1.19 15.05 10.02
N MET A 503 -1.87 15.50 11.08
CA MET A 503 -2.47 16.83 11.15
C MET A 503 -1.35 17.87 11.39
N VAL A 504 -1.24 18.84 10.49
CA VAL A 504 -0.26 19.95 10.59
C VAL A 504 -0.91 21.22 11.14
N GLY A 505 -2.24 21.33 11.01
CA GLY A 505 -3.06 22.41 11.54
C GLY A 505 -4.55 22.12 11.34
N ASP A 506 -5.42 23.07 11.67
CA ASP A 506 -6.89 22.86 11.71
C ASP A 506 -7.53 22.50 10.34
N ALA A 507 -6.85 22.82 9.24
CA ALA A 507 -7.35 22.58 7.88
C ALA A 507 -6.30 21.95 6.95
N THR A 508 -5.21 21.43 7.50
CA THR A 508 -4.09 20.88 6.71
C THR A 508 -3.56 19.60 7.31
N ALA A 509 -3.53 18.56 6.48
CA ALA A 509 -2.89 17.29 6.80
C ALA A 509 -1.89 16.86 5.72
N ASN A 510 -0.87 16.14 6.15
CA ASN A 510 -0.01 15.33 5.30
C ASN A 510 -0.59 13.91 5.26
N ILE A 511 -0.62 13.31 4.07
CA ILE A 511 -1.07 11.93 3.86
C ILE A 511 0.09 11.17 3.25
N TYR A 512 0.52 10.12 3.95
CA TYR A 512 1.54 9.19 3.50
C TYR A 512 0.88 7.85 3.25
N SER A 513 1.10 7.28 2.07
CA SER A 513 0.66 5.92 1.75
C SER A 513 1.86 5.09 1.33
N PHE A 514 1.96 3.87 1.88
CA PHE A 514 2.95 2.90 1.40
C PHE A 514 2.35 1.51 1.23
N HIS A 515 2.91 0.79 0.26
CA HIS A 515 2.65 -0.62 -0.01
C HIS A 515 3.91 -1.42 0.31
N ILE A 516 3.76 -2.72 0.55
CA ILE A 516 4.89 -3.64 0.67
C ILE A 516 5.24 -4.10 -0.75
N SER A 517 6.50 -3.93 -1.15
CA SER A 517 6.92 -4.35 -2.50
C SER A 517 6.84 -5.87 -2.65
N PRO A 518 6.64 -6.41 -3.87
CA PRO A 518 6.59 -7.85 -4.09
C PRO A 518 7.82 -8.60 -3.56
N ASN A 519 9.01 -8.01 -3.72
CA ASN A 519 10.25 -8.59 -3.22
C ASN A 519 10.32 -8.57 -1.68
N LEU A 520 9.83 -7.50 -1.05
CA LEU A 520 9.76 -7.41 0.42
C LEU A 520 8.74 -8.41 0.98
N ALA A 521 7.56 -8.52 0.38
CA ALA A 521 6.56 -9.51 0.76
C ALA A 521 7.14 -10.94 0.65
N LYS A 522 7.86 -11.23 -0.44
CA LYS A 522 8.56 -12.51 -0.63
C LYS A 522 9.62 -12.74 0.44
N ALA A 523 10.48 -11.76 0.71
CA ALA A 523 11.55 -11.87 1.71
C ALA A 523 11.01 -12.08 3.11
N ILE A 524 9.96 -11.33 3.51
CA ILE A 524 9.27 -11.52 4.79
C ILE A 524 8.76 -12.94 4.88
N ARG A 525 7.96 -13.41 3.91
CA ARG A 525 7.38 -14.76 3.96
C ARG A 525 8.43 -15.89 3.99
N GLU A 526 9.51 -15.76 3.23
CA GLU A 526 10.51 -16.83 3.11
C GLU A 526 11.47 -16.89 4.30
N LEU A 527 11.71 -15.76 4.97
CA LEU A 527 12.86 -15.65 5.86
C LEU A 527 12.51 -15.16 7.26
N ILE A 528 11.41 -14.42 7.48
CA ILE A 528 11.21 -13.66 8.72
C ILE A 528 11.18 -14.52 9.98
N ASP A 529 10.67 -15.75 9.89
CA ASP A 529 10.64 -16.71 11.00
C ASP A 529 12.04 -17.15 11.44
N ASN A 530 13.02 -17.01 10.54
CA ASN A 530 14.44 -17.26 10.81
C ASN A 530 15.18 -16.02 11.35
N TYR A 531 14.47 -14.95 11.72
CA TYR A 531 15.10 -13.78 12.33
C TYR A 531 15.87 -14.19 13.61
N PRO A 532 17.13 -13.74 13.81
CA PRO A 532 17.95 -14.18 14.93
C PRO A 532 17.30 -13.96 16.30
N LYS A 533 16.98 -15.05 17.04
CA LYS A 533 16.39 -15.00 18.40
C LYS A 533 17.18 -14.13 19.39
N ASN A 534 18.50 -14.06 19.25
CA ASN A 534 19.37 -13.25 20.12
C ASN A 534 19.40 -11.75 19.75
N LEU A 535 18.66 -11.32 18.73
CA LEU A 535 18.57 -9.92 18.27
C LEU A 535 17.12 -9.39 18.30
N GLN A 536 16.23 -10.04 19.06
CA GLN A 536 14.83 -9.64 19.18
C GLN A 536 14.68 -8.22 19.72
N ASP A 537 15.59 -7.78 20.60
CA ASP A 537 15.61 -6.42 21.16
C ASP A 537 15.79 -5.32 20.10
N ILE A 538 16.33 -5.66 18.91
CA ILE A 538 16.50 -4.72 17.79
C ILE A 538 15.61 -5.05 16.58
N PHE A 539 14.56 -5.86 16.78
CA PHE A 539 13.66 -6.24 15.69
C PHE A 539 12.93 -5.03 15.10
N SER A 540 12.57 -4.03 15.93
CA SER A 540 11.94 -2.79 15.46
C SER A 540 12.88 -1.96 14.57
N GLU A 541 14.17 -1.90 14.88
CA GLU A 541 15.18 -1.27 14.02
C GLU A 541 15.37 -2.04 12.70
N PHE A 542 15.31 -3.38 12.72
CA PHE A 542 15.31 -4.17 11.48
C PHE A 542 14.08 -3.87 10.61
N LEU A 543 12.88 -3.83 11.22
CA LEU A 543 11.65 -3.44 10.52
C LEU A 543 11.78 -2.04 9.91
N PHE A 544 12.35 -1.09 10.64
CA PHE A 544 12.60 0.25 10.11
C PHE A 544 13.46 0.21 8.85
N TYR A 545 14.54 -0.57 8.83
CA TYR A 545 15.41 -0.69 7.66
C TYR A 545 14.66 -1.23 6.44
N ILE A 546 13.90 -2.32 6.59
CA ILE A 546 13.21 -2.95 5.46
C ILE A 546 12.06 -2.09 4.92
N TYR A 547 11.30 -1.40 5.78
CA TYR A 547 10.20 -0.53 5.34
C TYR A 547 10.68 0.78 4.72
N THR A 548 11.85 1.27 5.12
CA THR A 548 12.46 2.49 4.54
C THR A 548 13.38 2.21 3.35
N GLY A 549 13.59 0.93 3.00
CA GLY A 549 14.47 0.52 1.91
C GLY A 549 15.96 0.77 2.19
N ARG A 550 16.36 0.89 3.46
CA ARG A 550 17.78 0.99 3.85
C ARG A 550 18.47 -0.35 3.67
N SER A 551 19.76 -0.29 3.36
CA SER A 551 20.57 -1.48 3.10
C SER A 551 20.75 -2.33 4.36
N LEU A 552 20.39 -3.61 4.32
CA LEU A 552 20.70 -4.54 5.40
C LEU A 552 22.20 -4.85 5.49
N TYR A 553 22.99 -4.56 4.45
CA TYR A 553 24.46 -4.56 4.56
C TYR A 553 24.98 -3.45 5.47
N GLU A 554 24.31 -2.28 5.49
CA GLU A 554 24.62 -1.22 6.45
C GLU A 554 24.22 -1.64 7.87
N PHE A 555 23.03 -2.23 8.04
CA PHE A 555 22.60 -2.80 9.31
C PHE A 555 23.63 -3.80 9.85
N LEU A 556 24.04 -4.74 9.00
CA LEU A 556 25.05 -5.76 9.32
C LEU A 556 26.42 -5.14 9.62
N PHE A 557 26.83 -4.10 8.88
CA PHE A 557 28.05 -3.35 9.18
C PHE A 557 28.02 -2.76 10.59
N LEU A 558 26.93 -2.07 10.96
CA LEU A 558 26.80 -1.46 12.28
C LEU A 558 26.86 -2.52 13.38
N LEU A 559 26.17 -3.64 13.20
CA LEU A 559 26.17 -4.76 14.12
C LEU A 559 27.58 -5.37 14.29
N LEU A 560 28.25 -5.69 13.18
CA LEU A 560 29.61 -6.24 13.19
C LEU A 560 30.63 -5.23 13.73
N SER A 561 30.49 -3.94 13.42
CA SER A 561 31.35 -2.89 13.95
C SER A 561 31.21 -2.79 15.47
N GLY A 562 29.99 -2.87 16.00
CA GLY A 562 29.75 -2.94 17.43
C GLY A 562 30.44 -4.14 18.10
N PHE A 563 30.38 -5.31 17.45
CA PHE A 563 31.02 -6.53 17.96
C PHE A 563 32.55 -6.52 17.87
N ILE A 564 33.12 -6.04 16.76
CA ILE A 564 34.57 -6.05 16.49
C ILE A 564 35.24 -4.90 17.25
N ARG A 565 34.63 -3.71 17.27
CA ARG A 565 35.22 -2.48 17.83
C ARG A 565 34.60 -2.10 19.18
N LYS A 566 34.38 -3.08 20.08
CA LYS A 566 33.64 -2.87 21.36
C LYS A 566 34.16 -1.68 22.16
N ASP A 567 35.48 -1.52 22.22
CA ASP A 567 36.12 -0.45 22.99
C ASP A 567 35.88 0.93 22.40
N SER A 568 35.80 1.04 21.08
CA SER A 568 35.53 2.30 20.36
C SER A 568 34.13 2.86 20.66
N TYR A 569 33.20 2.02 21.12
CA TYR A 569 31.79 2.39 21.33
C TYR A 569 31.37 2.37 22.82
N LYS A 570 32.32 2.33 23.77
CA LYS A 570 32.02 2.28 25.22
C LYS A 570 31.08 3.39 25.70
N ASN A 571 31.24 4.59 25.13
CA ASN A 571 30.51 5.80 25.52
C ASN A 571 29.36 6.16 24.55
N LEU A 572 29.01 5.25 23.62
CA LEU A 572 27.96 5.51 22.65
C LEU A 572 26.58 5.54 23.35
N GLN A 573 25.88 6.66 23.27
CA GLN A 573 24.53 6.84 23.83
C GLN A 573 23.46 6.21 22.93
N GLY A 574 22.44 5.58 23.51
CA GLY A 574 21.40 4.79 22.81
C GLY A 574 20.24 5.60 22.20
N GLY A 575 20.51 6.81 21.71
CA GLY A 575 19.48 7.77 21.29
C GLY A 575 19.01 7.64 19.83
N THR A 576 19.76 6.93 18.99
CA THR A 576 19.44 6.76 17.55
C THR A 576 19.30 5.30 17.16
N ILE A 577 18.62 5.04 16.04
CA ILE A 577 18.47 3.69 15.45
C ILE A 577 19.85 3.05 15.25
N GLU A 578 20.78 3.77 14.64
CA GLU A 578 22.13 3.28 14.38
C GLU A 578 22.88 2.97 15.68
N SER A 579 22.71 3.81 16.72
CA SER A 579 23.36 3.59 18.01
C SER A 579 22.88 2.32 18.71
N LYS A 580 21.58 2.01 18.62
CA LYS A 580 21.00 0.79 19.19
C LYS A 580 21.52 -0.47 18.49
N ILE A 581 21.63 -0.45 17.16
CA ILE A 581 22.19 -1.57 16.38
C ILE A 581 23.65 -1.82 16.77
N VAL A 582 24.46 -0.76 16.88
CA VAL A 582 25.87 -0.87 17.32
C VAL A 582 25.96 -1.41 18.76
N GLN A 583 25.09 -0.95 19.66
CA GLN A 583 25.04 -1.45 21.05
C GLN A 583 24.67 -2.93 21.11
N ALA A 584 23.68 -3.37 20.33
CA ALA A 584 23.34 -4.78 20.23
C ALA A 584 24.56 -5.62 19.79
N GLY A 585 25.29 -5.16 18.76
CA GLY A 585 26.54 -5.78 18.32
C GLY A 585 27.60 -5.84 19.42
N ARG A 586 27.78 -4.76 20.19
CA ARG A 586 28.72 -4.71 21.34
C ARG A 586 28.35 -5.72 22.42
N ASN A 587 27.05 -5.90 22.67
CA ASN A 587 26.51 -6.80 23.69
C ASN A 587 26.52 -8.28 23.25
N MET A 588 26.73 -8.58 21.96
CA MET A 588 26.85 -9.95 21.49
C MET A 588 28.09 -10.65 22.09
N LYS A 589 27.87 -11.87 22.60
CA LYS A 589 28.93 -12.72 23.15
C LYS A 589 29.75 -13.40 22.06
N TYR A 590 29.10 -13.83 20.99
CA TYR A 590 29.72 -14.51 19.85
C TYR A 590 28.98 -14.16 18.55
N ILE A 591 29.66 -14.31 17.41
CA ILE A 591 29.05 -14.29 16.08
C ILE A 591 28.66 -15.71 15.69
N SER A 592 27.50 -15.86 15.04
CA SER A 592 27.02 -17.16 14.58
C SER A 592 26.50 -17.07 13.15
N GLN A 593 26.25 -18.24 12.54
CA GLN A 593 25.72 -18.34 11.17
C GLN A 593 24.35 -17.69 11.00
N ASN A 594 23.59 -17.48 12.08
CA ASN A 594 22.28 -16.82 12.01
C ASN A 594 22.36 -15.39 11.45
N LEU A 595 23.50 -14.70 11.52
CA LEU A 595 23.67 -13.38 10.90
C LEU A 595 23.61 -13.41 9.36
N LEU A 596 23.77 -14.59 8.73
CA LEU A 596 23.55 -14.76 7.29
C LEU A 596 22.09 -14.44 6.90
N PHE A 597 21.16 -14.46 7.87
CA PHE A 597 19.78 -13.98 7.69
C PHE A 597 19.73 -12.62 6.99
N PHE A 598 20.52 -11.63 7.45
CA PHE A 598 20.47 -10.27 6.90
C PHE A 598 20.96 -10.20 5.45
N ILE A 599 21.96 -11.02 5.10
CA ILE A 599 22.48 -11.14 3.73
C ILE A 599 21.41 -11.79 2.85
N ASN A 600 20.89 -12.95 3.26
CA ASN A 600 19.88 -13.68 2.50
C ASN A 600 18.61 -12.85 2.29
N PHE A 601 18.20 -12.08 3.30
CA PHE A 601 17.06 -11.17 3.20
C PHE A 601 17.32 -10.07 2.16
N GLN A 602 18.49 -9.42 2.22
CA GLN A 602 18.89 -8.41 1.23
C GLN A 602 18.95 -8.97 -0.20
N GLU A 603 19.43 -10.20 -0.37
CA GLU A 603 19.57 -10.80 -1.70
C GLU A 603 18.22 -11.23 -2.29
N VAL A 604 17.24 -11.61 -1.47
CA VAL A 604 15.85 -11.77 -1.96
C VAL A 604 15.27 -10.42 -2.41
N LEU A 605 15.55 -9.33 -1.67
CA LEU A 605 15.13 -7.98 -2.07
C LEU A 605 15.76 -7.56 -3.41
N ASN A 606 17.02 -7.92 -3.63
CA ASN A 606 17.79 -7.64 -4.84
C ASN A 606 17.45 -8.56 -6.02
N MET A 607 16.58 -9.57 -5.82
CA MET A 607 16.28 -10.63 -6.80
C MET A 607 17.53 -11.41 -7.25
N ASN A 608 18.54 -11.53 -6.38
CA ASN A 608 19.74 -12.28 -6.69
C ASN A 608 19.46 -13.79 -6.57
N THR A 609 19.83 -14.55 -7.59
CA THR A 609 19.62 -16.00 -7.67
C THR A 609 20.82 -16.80 -7.17
N GLN A 610 21.95 -16.16 -6.87
CA GLN A 610 23.20 -16.82 -6.47
C GLN A 610 23.29 -17.11 -4.96
N LYS A 611 22.25 -17.75 -4.40
CA LYS A 611 22.13 -18.01 -2.95
C LYS A 611 23.26 -18.87 -2.37
N ASP A 612 23.89 -19.71 -3.18
CA ASP A 612 24.91 -20.67 -2.70
C ASP A 612 26.21 -20.00 -2.25
N TYR A 613 26.53 -18.83 -2.80
CA TYR A 613 27.76 -18.11 -2.49
C TYR A 613 27.84 -17.67 -1.03
N THR A 614 26.71 -17.33 -0.41
CA THR A 614 26.65 -16.93 1.00
C THR A 614 27.16 -18.04 1.92
N ASN A 615 26.70 -19.27 1.71
CA ASN A 615 27.13 -20.41 2.53
C ASN A 615 28.60 -20.77 2.28
N TRP A 616 29.04 -20.80 1.02
CA TRP A 616 30.44 -21.10 0.69
C TRP A 616 31.40 -20.07 1.29
N ALA A 617 31.07 -18.78 1.21
CA ALA A 617 31.88 -17.71 1.78
C ALA A 617 31.98 -17.81 3.30
N PHE A 618 30.86 -18.09 3.99
CA PHE A 618 30.84 -18.30 5.43
C PHE A 618 31.78 -19.44 5.85
N TRP A 619 31.69 -20.60 5.19
CA TRP A 619 32.55 -21.74 5.51
C TRP A 619 34.02 -21.48 5.17
N ALA A 620 34.32 -20.78 4.08
CA ALA A 620 35.69 -20.37 3.75
C ALA A 620 36.30 -19.48 4.84
N GLY A 621 35.53 -18.54 5.40
CA GLY A 621 35.98 -17.70 6.51
C GLY A 621 36.21 -18.50 7.79
N ARG A 622 35.31 -19.44 8.09
CA ARG A 622 35.42 -20.30 9.26
C ARG A 622 36.64 -21.22 9.19
N GLU A 623 36.90 -21.81 8.03
CA GLU A 623 38.08 -22.66 7.81
C GLU A 623 39.37 -21.85 7.95
N LEU A 624 39.40 -20.62 7.41
CA LEU A 624 40.55 -19.74 7.61
C LEU A 624 40.77 -19.40 9.10
N LYS A 625 39.70 -19.13 9.86
CA LYS A 625 39.78 -18.93 11.31
C LYS A 625 40.43 -20.13 12.01
N LYS A 626 40.02 -21.34 11.64
CA LYS A 626 40.55 -22.59 12.21
C LYS A 626 42.05 -22.71 11.97
N LEU A 627 42.50 -22.51 10.73
CA LEU A 627 43.92 -22.51 10.37
C LEU A 627 44.71 -21.43 11.13
N TYR A 628 44.15 -20.23 11.28
CA TYR A 628 44.78 -19.16 12.05
C TYR A 628 44.94 -19.48 13.54
N LYS A 629 44.09 -20.34 14.10
CA LYS A 629 44.18 -20.81 15.50
C LYS A 629 45.23 -21.92 15.70
N GLU A 630 45.80 -22.50 14.65
CA GLU A 630 46.79 -23.58 14.77
C GLU A 630 48.15 -23.08 15.29
N SER A 631 48.45 -21.78 15.14
CA SER A 631 49.68 -21.17 15.69
C SER A 631 49.41 -19.87 16.45
N GLU A 632 50.11 -19.65 17.56
CA GLU A 632 49.97 -18.41 18.36
C GLU A 632 50.33 -17.14 17.56
N ASN A 633 51.26 -17.25 16.60
CA ASN A 633 51.70 -16.13 15.78
C ASN A 633 50.60 -15.69 14.80
N THR A 634 50.00 -16.64 14.08
CA THR A 634 48.87 -16.36 13.17
C THR A 634 47.65 -15.92 13.96
N GLN A 635 47.39 -16.52 15.12
CA GLN A 635 46.23 -16.18 15.95
C GLN A 635 46.21 -14.70 16.36
N LYS A 636 47.36 -14.12 16.74
CA LYS A 636 47.49 -12.69 17.08
C LYS A 636 47.21 -11.76 15.90
N LYS A 637 47.34 -12.25 14.66
CA LYS A 637 47.10 -11.46 13.43
C LYS A 637 45.64 -11.50 12.97
N LEU A 638 44.82 -12.41 13.51
CA LEU A 638 43.44 -12.59 13.11
C LEU A 638 42.60 -11.32 13.37
N GLU A 639 42.76 -10.69 14.53
CA GLU A 639 42.05 -9.46 14.87
C GLU A 639 42.42 -8.30 13.92
N PRO A 640 43.71 -7.95 13.70
CA PRO A 640 44.10 -6.98 12.68
C PRO A 640 43.60 -7.29 11.27
N LEU A 641 43.54 -8.57 10.88
CA LEU A 641 42.94 -8.99 9.60
C LEU A 641 41.45 -8.65 9.55
N THR A 642 40.68 -9.03 10.58
CA THR A 642 39.25 -8.70 10.70
C THR A 642 39.00 -7.19 10.58
N TYR A 643 39.80 -6.35 11.24
CA TYR A 643 39.70 -4.89 11.12
C TYR A 643 39.91 -4.39 9.69
N ARG A 644 40.94 -4.89 9.00
CA ARG A 644 41.24 -4.50 7.61
C ARG A 644 40.15 -4.94 6.65
N LEU A 645 39.62 -6.15 6.82
CA LEU A 645 38.52 -6.66 5.99
C LEU A 645 37.23 -5.89 6.23
N LEU A 646 36.86 -5.60 7.48
CA LEU A 646 35.69 -4.78 7.80
C LEU A 646 35.80 -3.38 7.17
N GLU A 647 36.99 -2.78 7.20
CA GLU A 647 37.23 -1.47 6.58
C GLU A 647 37.18 -1.51 5.05
N ALA A 648 37.69 -2.57 4.43
CA ALA A 648 37.59 -2.80 2.99
C ALA A 648 36.12 -2.90 2.56
N ILE A 649 35.33 -3.68 3.29
CA ILE A 649 33.90 -3.87 3.06
C ILE A 649 33.15 -2.54 3.20
N ARG A 650 33.41 -1.76 4.27
CA ARG A 650 32.79 -0.45 4.51
C ARG A 650 33.00 0.52 3.35
N ARG A 651 34.19 0.51 2.74
CA ARG A 651 34.56 1.37 1.60
C ARG A 651 34.14 0.80 0.25
N LYS A 652 33.62 -0.43 0.22
CA LYS A 652 33.42 -1.23 -1.01
C LYS A 652 34.69 -1.34 -1.84
N ASP A 653 35.84 -1.42 -1.17
CA ASP A 653 37.16 -1.50 -1.80
C ASP A 653 37.52 -2.97 -2.07
N LYS A 654 37.13 -3.43 -3.26
CA LYS A 654 37.31 -4.83 -3.70
C LYS A 654 38.79 -5.22 -3.78
N GLU A 655 39.63 -4.32 -4.28
CA GLU A 655 41.07 -4.56 -4.42
C GLU A 655 41.72 -4.70 -3.05
N TYR A 656 41.42 -3.79 -2.12
CA TYR A 656 41.95 -3.87 -0.77
C TYR A 656 41.45 -5.13 -0.04
N PHE A 657 40.19 -5.54 -0.25
CA PHE A 657 39.66 -6.78 0.31
C PHE A 657 40.44 -8.01 -0.22
N ILE A 658 40.58 -8.14 -1.54
CA ILE A 658 41.29 -9.26 -2.18
C ILE A 658 42.77 -9.29 -1.81
N HIS A 659 43.45 -8.14 -1.74
CA HIS A 659 44.85 -8.09 -1.30
C HIS A 659 45.03 -8.58 0.14
N ASN A 660 44.10 -8.25 1.04
CA ASN A 660 44.15 -8.77 2.40
C ASN A 660 43.82 -10.27 2.47
N LEU A 661 42.92 -10.77 1.62
CA LEU A 661 42.64 -12.21 1.49
C LEU A 661 43.84 -12.99 0.96
N ILE A 662 44.47 -12.55 -0.12
CA ILE A 662 45.67 -13.19 -0.68
C ILE A 662 46.75 -13.31 0.40
N ARG A 663 47.03 -12.20 1.11
CA ARG A 663 47.99 -12.22 2.23
C ARG A 663 47.58 -13.22 3.32
N ALA A 664 46.30 -13.28 3.66
CA ALA A 664 45.84 -14.16 4.71
C ALA A 664 45.98 -15.66 4.37
N TYR A 665 45.65 -16.05 3.14
CA TYR A 665 45.82 -17.44 2.68
C TYR A 665 47.29 -17.82 2.48
N LEU A 666 48.14 -16.87 2.05
CA LEU A 666 49.60 -17.07 2.00
C LEU A 666 50.20 -17.30 3.40
N GLU A 667 49.72 -16.61 4.43
CA GLU A 667 50.22 -16.77 5.81
C GLU A 667 49.98 -18.17 6.38
N VAL A 668 48.95 -18.89 5.91
CA VAL A 668 48.63 -20.26 6.31
C VAL A 668 48.97 -21.30 5.23
N GLU A 669 49.67 -20.88 4.17
CA GLU A 669 50.11 -21.73 3.05
C GLU A 669 48.97 -22.57 2.43
N LYS A 670 47.79 -21.97 2.25
CA LYS A 670 46.64 -22.61 1.61
C LYS A 670 46.26 -21.93 0.30
N GLU A 671 45.63 -22.70 -0.58
CA GLU A 671 45.04 -22.18 -1.81
C GLU A 671 43.86 -21.25 -1.49
N ILE A 672 43.72 -20.19 -2.29
CA ILE A 672 42.62 -19.26 -2.18
C ILE A 672 41.37 -19.91 -2.81
N PRO A 673 40.24 -20.00 -2.09
CA PRO A 673 39.00 -20.52 -2.64
C PRO A 673 38.57 -19.81 -3.92
N TYR A 674 38.23 -20.58 -4.96
CA TYR A 674 37.83 -20.05 -6.27
C TYR A 674 36.64 -19.07 -6.19
N LEU A 675 35.76 -19.22 -5.20
CA LEU A 675 34.64 -18.32 -4.91
C LEU A 675 35.03 -16.84 -4.87
N PHE A 676 36.23 -16.49 -4.41
CA PHE A 676 36.63 -15.08 -4.30
C PHE A 676 36.80 -14.38 -5.64
N LYS A 677 36.90 -15.12 -6.75
CA LYS A 677 36.79 -14.54 -8.10
C LYS A 677 35.45 -13.83 -8.29
N GLU A 678 34.36 -14.42 -7.78
CA GLU A 678 33.01 -13.88 -7.89
C GLU A 678 32.84 -12.60 -7.06
N ALA A 679 33.65 -12.41 -6.01
CA ALA A 679 33.65 -11.18 -5.22
C ALA A 679 34.21 -9.95 -5.97
N LEU A 680 34.82 -10.15 -7.15
CA LEU A 680 35.24 -9.05 -8.01
C LEU A 680 34.06 -8.39 -8.74
N ASP A 681 32.94 -9.10 -8.90
CA ASP A 681 31.68 -8.53 -9.40
C ASP A 681 31.04 -7.65 -8.33
N ASP A 682 30.67 -6.42 -8.70
CA ASP A 682 30.00 -5.46 -7.81
C ASP A 682 28.69 -6.00 -7.24
N LYS A 683 27.99 -6.85 -8.00
CA LYS A 683 26.72 -7.45 -7.55
C LYS A 683 26.92 -8.42 -6.39
N ASN A 684 28.06 -9.10 -6.34
CA ASN A 684 28.31 -10.20 -5.41
C ASN A 684 29.24 -9.84 -4.26
N PHE A 685 30.01 -8.74 -4.39
CA PHE A 685 31.02 -8.36 -3.42
C PHE A 685 30.49 -8.30 -1.98
N SER A 686 29.41 -7.54 -1.74
CA SER A 686 28.86 -7.40 -0.38
C SER A 686 28.42 -8.76 0.19
N MET A 687 27.68 -9.55 -0.59
CA MET A 687 27.19 -10.87 -0.18
C MET A 687 28.36 -11.77 0.28
N ILE A 688 29.39 -11.92 -0.56
CA ILE A 688 30.53 -12.80 -0.29
C ILE A 688 31.38 -12.24 0.85
N ALA A 689 31.69 -10.95 0.84
CA ALA A 689 32.64 -10.36 1.78
C ALA A 689 32.07 -10.32 3.21
N TYR A 690 30.79 -9.96 3.39
CA TYR A 690 30.15 -10.02 4.71
C TYR A 690 29.99 -11.45 5.20
N ALA A 691 29.56 -12.39 4.35
CA ALA A 691 29.42 -13.80 4.74
C ALA A 691 30.75 -14.40 5.19
N PHE A 692 31.82 -14.12 4.44
CA PHE A 692 33.18 -14.50 4.81
C PHE A 692 33.60 -13.90 6.16
N LEU A 693 33.37 -12.59 6.37
CA LEU A 693 33.74 -11.92 7.62
C LEU A 693 32.96 -12.49 8.82
N ILE A 694 31.68 -12.83 8.65
CA ILE A 694 30.88 -13.52 9.68
C ILE A 694 31.52 -14.89 10.00
N GLY A 695 31.84 -15.68 8.97
CA GLY A 695 32.51 -16.98 9.12
C GLY A 695 33.83 -16.88 9.88
N LEU A 696 34.68 -15.92 9.49
CA LEU A 696 35.99 -15.65 10.10
C LEU A 696 35.91 -15.29 11.58
N ASN A 697 34.78 -14.72 12.03
CA ASN A 697 34.58 -14.32 13.42
C ASN A 697 33.62 -15.25 14.19
N SER A 698 33.07 -16.29 13.55
CA SER A 698 32.11 -17.22 14.18
C SER A 698 32.76 -18.19 15.19
N GLU A 699 32.03 -18.60 16.23
CA GLU A 699 32.49 -19.62 17.20
C GLU A 699 31.98 -21.04 16.88
N GLU A 700 32.65 -22.08 17.39
CA GLU A 700 32.18 -23.48 17.33
C GLU A 700 31.16 -23.75 18.46
N LYS A 701 29.99 -24.32 18.13
CA LYS A 701 29.16 -24.99 19.14
C LYS A 701 29.82 -26.33 19.47
N SER A 702 30.12 -26.56 20.75
CA SER A 702 30.48 -27.90 21.26
C SER A 702 29.28 -28.86 21.14
N LYS A 703 29.57 -30.15 20.93
CA LYS A 703 28.59 -31.22 20.62
C LYS A 703 27.45 -31.42 21.65
N GLU A 704 27.50 -30.80 22.83
CA GLU A 704 26.42 -30.89 23.83
C GLU A 704 25.20 -30.02 23.50
N GLY A 705 25.31 -29.09 22.54
CA GLY A 705 24.17 -28.26 22.10
C GLY A 705 23.31 -28.85 20.98
N GLN A 706 23.69 -29.99 20.40
CA GLN A 706 22.94 -30.61 19.28
C GLN A 706 21.65 -31.31 19.76
N ALA A 707 21.60 -31.80 21.00
CA ALA A 707 20.41 -32.46 21.54
C ALA A 707 19.24 -31.50 21.83
N ASN A 708 19.50 -30.20 22.01
CA ASN A 708 18.44 -29.23 22.33
C ASN A 708 17.86 -28.50 21.09
N ASP A 709 18.61 -28.39 19.98
CA ASP A 709 18.08 -27.80 18.74
C ASP A 709 17.33 -28.82 17.87
N GLU A 710 17.64 -30.12 17.96
CA GLU A 710 16.86 -31.17 17.27
C GLU A 710 15.51 -31.47 17.98
N GLY A 711 15.39 -31.14 19.28
CA GLY A 711 14.13 -31.23 20.02
C GLY A 711 13.18 -30.03 19.81
N GLU A 712 13.66 -28.89 19.32
CA GLU A 712 12.81 -27.71 19.04
C GLU A 712 12.24 -27.71 17.60
N ASN A 713 12.74 -28.57 16.70
CA ASN A 713 12.28 -28.67 15.30
C ASN A 713 11.29 -29.82 15.05
N SER A 714 10.88 -30.58 16.06
CA SER A 714 9.96 -31.72 15.90
C SER A 714 8.61 -31.59 16.62
N GLU A 715 8.30 -30.49 17.30
CA GLU A 715 6.98 -30.29 17.92
C GLU A 715 6.40 -28.90 17.61
N SER A 716 5.79 -28.77 16.44
CA SER A 716 4.43 -28.22 16.25
C SER A 716 4.10 -28.26 14.77
N ALA A 717 3.37 -29.32 14.39
CA ALA A 717 2.56 -29.37 13.18
C ALA A 717 1.40 -28.35 13.25
#